data_AF-A0A437REQ1-F1
#
_entry.id   AF-A0A437REQ1-F1
#
_cell.length_a   1.000
_cell.length_b   1.000
_cell.length_c   1.000
_cell.angle_alpha   90.00
_cell.angle_beta   90.00
_cell.angle_gamma   90.00
#
_symmetry.space_group_name_H-M   'P 1'
#
loop_
_entity.id
_entity.type
_entity.pdbx_description
1 polymer ?
#
loop_
_entity_poly.entity_id
_entity_poly.type
_entity_poly.pdbx_seq_one_letter_code
_entity_poly.pdbx_strand_id
1 'polypeptide(L)'
;MLPSRRLLTLLLACWLGLALFGAASAQPAGNEHRVALIVGNASYKTSPLRNPVNDARAMRDKLQRMGFVVVYFENLQVRQVGAALREFRNAIRPGSVALFFYAGHGLQVRGENYLPTVDAELASEEDVPYQALSLSSVLNTMEDSKAAVNLVLLDACRNNPFARNFRSQAQGLARVQAPSGTLIHYATRPGSVAEDGSGRHGTYTEALLKQIDEQGVPIETSLKRVAIRVREATKGKQEPWMEGSLTGDFYFIASAGAPAQAAAPTAPAATTSDEAAWRASESIGTAAAYQAYLSEYPRGLYAAAARIKLAGLAAPAPSAAAVTAPTAATSPAPQPAAEPGTSVLGAVPPGTADAEAYTWREVQARATREHYEAFLQRYPRGRYAVAARNALRRLGPAAAGAASPAAALGAEAQAWESALQTHTPAAYQAYLQAHPQGRYAGQAQAALLALRQAAAEPAAPALPQPRQLPADERAALHKAALRELSLATLSAGEYGMGADADEAGDDGQTDTTAQPKRSVRVAAFELAYYEVKVGEFRKFVDATGYLTEAEAGARPGCHGPTRQGGWELQAGRHWRDPGHPQTDSHPVVCLSWNDVQAYLQWLNTGGGRYRLPTEAEWEYAARAGTTSPRPWSEAPGFFGRLWSAAKIGSRDEKPVSRGCKYANVADETLRQLLAWPDTLNCDDGYAHAVPGGYFSSNNFGLYDMVGNAAEWVQDCWNASHQGAAADARARLGGDCTRRVVRGGSWASKASAIRSAARAAQPHAYRAADLGFRIARTPAP
;
A
#
# COMPACT_ATOMS: atom_id res chain seq x y z
N MET A 1 -45.45 67.72 -41.39
CA MET A 1 -46.90 67.42 -41.49
C MET A 1 -47.15 66.19 -40.63
N LEU A 2 -47.79 66.39 -39.49
CA LEU A 2 -49.18 65.96 -39.26
C LEU A 2 -49.23 64.54 -38.64
N PRO A 3 -50.23 64.28 -37.79
CA PRO A 3 -49.96 64.01 -36.40
C PRO A 3 -50.84 62.86 -35.86
N SER A 4 -50.83 62.70 -34.55
CA SER A 4 -51.98 62.44 -33.68
C SER A 4 -53.29 61.96 -34.33
N ARG A 5 -53.91 60.93 -33.74
CA ARG A 5 -55.07 61.16 -32.86
C ARG A 5 -55.59 59.89 -32.20
N ARG A 6 -56.11 60.13 -30.98
CA ARG A 6 -57.01 59.33 -30.13
C ARG A 6 -56.26 58.37 -29.18
N LEU A 7 -55.83 58.76 -27.98
CA LEU A 7 -56.34 59.80 -27.05
C LEU A 7 -57.85 59.68 -26.83
N LEU A 8 -58.32 58.46 -26.53
CA LEU A 8 -59.64 58.26 -25.91
C LEU A 8 -59.75 57.00 -25.03
N THR A 9 -58.67 56.24 -24.86
CA THR A 9 -58.63 55.01 -24.05
C THR A 9 -57.65 55.08 -22.87
N LEU A 10 -57.24 56.30 -22.51
CA LEU A 10 -56.58 56.60 -21.24
C LEU A 10 -57.68 57.02 -20.25
N LEU A 11 -58.07 56.13 -19.33
CA LEU A 11 -58.52 56.41 -17.95
C LEU A 11 -59.40 55.33 -17.28
N LEU A 12 -59.66 54.17 -17.90
CA LEU A 12 -60.64 53.22 -17.30
C LEU A 12 -60.19 51.76 -17.09
N ALA A 13 -58.89 51.48 -17.07
CA ALA A 13 -58.39 50.15 -16.69
C ALA A 13 -57.23 50.21 -15.69
N CYS A 14 -57.30 51.15 -14.75
CA CYS A 14 -56.26 51.34 -13.74
C CYS A 14 -56.39 50.41 -12.51
N TRP A 15 -57.27 49.39 -12.51
CA TRP A 15 -57.49 48.54 -11.33
C TRP A 15 -57.77 47.05 -11.61
N LEU A 16 -57.35 46.50 -12.76
CA LEU A 16 -57.34 45.05 -12.96
C LEU A 16 -56.17 44.65 -13.87
N GLY A 17 -55.26 43.82 -13.36
CA GLY A 17 -54.29 43.09 -14.18
C GLY A 17 -52.82 43.48 -14.01
N LEU A 18 -52.36 43.59 -12.76
CA LEU A 18 -50.96 43.43 -12.39
C LEU A 18 -50.51 41.97 -12.68
N ALA A 19 -50.32 41.60 -13.95
CA ALA A 19 -49.71 40.33 -14.35
C ALA A 19 -49.44 40.38 -15.86
N LEU A 20 -48.27 39.86 -16.28
CA LEU A 20 -47.77 39.80 -17.67
C LEU A 20 -47.08 41.09 -18.13
N PHE A 21 -45.83 41.25 -17.73
CA PHE A 21 -44.65 41.27 -18.63
C PHE A 21 -43.39 41.49 -17.78
N GLY A 22 -43.21 40.67 -16.76
CA GLY A 22 -41.89 40.29 -16.30
C GLY A 22 -41.49 39.08 -17.12
N ALA A 23 -40.81 39.27 -18.24
CA ALA A 23 -40.00 38.20 -18.80
C ALA A 23 -38.90 37.94 -17.77
N ALA A 24 -39.22 37.10 -16.79
CA ALA A 24 -38.26 36.55 -15.86
C ALA A 24 -37.26 35.77 -16.72
N SER A 25 -36.08 36.37 -16.91
CA SER A 25 -34.86 35.63 -17.16
C SER A 25 -34.85 34.46 -16.17
N ALA A 26 -35.05 33.24 -16.67
CA ALA A 26 -34.87 32.04 -15.89
C ALA A 26 -33.43 32.06 -15.37
N GLN A 27 -33.27 32.35 -14.07
CA GLN A 27 -31.99 32.19 -13.41
C GLN A 27 -31.63 30.70 -13.47
N PRO A 28 -30.38 30.35 -13.85
CA PRO A 28 -29.95 28.96 -13.84
C PRO A 28 -30.01 28.44 -12.40
N ALA A 29 -30.76 27.36 -12.21
CA ALA A 29 -30.87 26.67 -10.94
C ALA A 29 -29.50 26.09 -10.55
N GLY A 30 -29.02 26.43 -9.35
CA GLY A 30 -28.01 25.68 -8.60
C GLY A 30 -26.58 25.66 -9.18
N ASN A 31 -25.63 26.18 -8.40
CA ASN A 31 -24.20 26.26 -8.69
C ASN A 31 -23.48 24.87 -8.63
N GLU A 32 -24.09 23.80 -9.13
CA GLU A 32 -23.56 22.43 -9.09
C GLU A 32 -22.67 22.18 -10.32
N HIS A 33 -21.37 21.94 -10.08
CA HIS A 33 -20.41 21.69 -11.15
C HIS A 33 -20.49 20.22 -11.60
N ARG A 34 -20.92 19.98 -12.83
CA ARG A 34 -21.18 18.64 -13.38
C ARG A 34 -20.18 18.30 -14.47
N VAL A 35 -19.52 17.15 -14.36
CA VAL A 35 -18.46 16.71 -15.27
C VAL A 35 -18.70 15.28 -15.72
N ALA A 36 -18.53 15.01 -17.02
CA ALA A 36 -18.65 13.65 -17.55
C ALA A 36 -17.43 13.25 -18.39
N LEU A 37 -16.89 12.06 -18.17
CA LEU A 37 -16.03 11.36 -19.12
C LEU A 37 -16.87 10.35 -19.90
N ILE A 38 -16.83 10.46 -21.22
CA ILE A 38 -17.61 9.62 -22.13
C ILE A 38 -16.67 8.96 -23.12
N VAL A 39 -16.68 7.63 -23.15
CA VAL A 39 -15.84 6.83 -24.05
C VAL A 39 -16.73 5.87 -24.85
N GLY A 40 -16.58 5.89 -26.18
CA GLY A 40 -17.27 4.97 -27.08
C GLY A 40 -16.28 4.26 -28.00
N ASN A 41 -16.10 2.96 -27.81
CA ASN A 41 -15.16 2.15 -28.57
C ASN A 41 -15.92 1.14 -29.46
N ALA A 42 -15.77 1.27 -30.78
CA ALA A 42 -16.44 0.41 -31.76
C ALA A 42 -15.46 -0.24 -32.74
N SER A 43 -14.42 0.48 -33.16
CA SER A 43 -13.55 0.10 -34.28
C SER A 43 -12.41 -0.84 -33.89
N TYR A 44 -12.71 -1.89 -33.14
CA TYR A 44 -11.71 -2.90 -32.74
C TYR A 44 -11.20 -3.71 -33.95
N LYS A 45 -9.89 -4.00 -33.99
CA LYS A 45 -9.26 -4.78 -35.07
C LYS A 45 -9.88 -6.17 -35.28
N THR A 46 -10.22 -6.87 -34.19
CA THR A 46 -10.62 -8.30 -34.22
C THR A 46 -12.10 -8.55 -33.95
N SER A 47 -12.83 -7.57 -33.41
CA SER A 47 -14.25 -7.72 -33.04
C SER A 47 -14.95 -6.36 -33.00
N PRO A 48 -15.20 -5.73 -34.16
CA PRO A 48 -15.83 -4.41 -34.20
C PRO A 48 -17.28 -4.47 -33.71
N LEU A 49 -17.71 -3.43 -33.00
CA LEU A 49 -19.08 -3.25 -32.51
C LEU A 49 -19.80 -2.18 -33.33
N ARG A 50 -21.13 -2.25 -33.41
CA ARG A 50 -21.90 -1.37 -34.30
C ARG A 50 -22.34 -0.07 -33.61
N ASN A 51 -22.76 -0.16 -32.36
CA ASN A 51 -23.49 0.90 -31.66
C ASN A 51 -22.70 1.76 -30.65
N PRO A 52 -21.56 1.33 -30.05
CA PRO A 52 -20.90 2.10 -28.98
C PRO A 52 -20.56 3.57 -29.28
N VAL A 53 -20.13 3.86 -30.52
CA VAL A 53 -19.85 5.25 -30.93
C VAL A 53 -21.13 6.08 -31.02
N ASN A 54 -22.22 5.50 -31.53
CA ASN A 54 -23.52 6.18 -31.58
C ASN A 54 -24.06 6.44 -30.18
N ASP A 55 -23.90 5.46 -29.28
CA ASP A 55 -24.30 5.53 -27.88
C ASP A 55 -23.55 6.63 -27.13
N ALA A 56 -22.22 6.65 -27.25
CA ALA A 56 -21.37 7.67 -26.66
C ALA A 56 -21.67 9.08 -27.20
N ARG A 57 -21.90 9.23 -28.52
CA ARG A 57 -22.29 10.53 -29.12
C ARG A 57 -23.64 11.02 -28.60
N ALA A 58 -24.64 10.14 -28.52
CA ALA A 58 -25.96 10.49 -28.02
C ALA A 58 -25.94 10.87 -26.54
N MET A 59 -25.15 10.15 -25.72
CA MET A 59 -24.94 10.48 -24.31
C MET A 59 -24.22 11.82 -24.14
N ARG A 60 -23.16 12.07 -24.92
CA ARG A 60 -22.45 13.37 -24.95
C ARG A 60 -23.40 14.52 -25.21
N ASP A 61 -24.14 14.45 -26.32
CA ASP A 61 -25.02 15.54 -26.73
C ASP A 61 -26.12 15.80 -25.70
N LYS A 62 -26.60 14.74 -25.04
CA LYS A 62 -27.64 14.82 -24.02
C LYS A 62 -27.11 15.41 -22.71
N LEU A 63 -25.98 14.94 -22.20
CA LEU A 63 -25.37 15.48 -20.98
C LEU A 63 -24.87 16.92 -21.15
N GLN A 64 -24.35 17.29 -22.33
CA GLN A 64 -24.00 18.68 -22.65
C GLN A 64 -25.22 19.62 -22.56
N ARG A 65 -26.38 19.20 -23.09
CA ARG A 65 -27.64 19.97 -22.95
C ARG A 65 -28.13 20.07 -21.51
N MET A 66 -27.72 19.13 -20.64
CA MET A 66 -28.02 19.11 -19.21
C MET A 66 -26.95 19.84 -18.37
N GLY A 67 -26.02 20.57 -19.00
CA GLY A 67 -25.04 21.41 -18.31
C GLY A 67 -23.78 20.69 -17.83
N PHE A 68 -23.52 19.45 -18.27
CA PHE A 68 -22.25 18.78 -17.98
C PHE A 68 -21.10 19.35 -18.82
N VAL A 69 -19.95 19.54 -18.20
CA VAL A 69 -18.65 19.66 -18.88
C VAL A 69 -18.24 18.26 -19.33
N VAL A 70 -18.22 18.02 -20.64
CA VAL A 70 -17.98 16.68 -21.18
C VAL A 70 -16.58 16.54 -21.77
N VAL A 71 -15.82 15.60 -21.23
CA VAL A 71 -14.57 15.05 -21.78
C VAL A 71 -14.95 13.83 -22.62
N TYR A 72 -14.66 13.85 -23.92
CA TYR A 72 -15.19 12.88 -24.87
C TYR A 72 -14.09 12.22 -25.70
N PHE A 73 -14.08 10.89 -25.73
CA PHE A 73 -13.18 10.10 -26.57
C PHE A 73 -13.96 9.08 -27.40
N GLU A 74 -13.73 9.11 -28.71
CA GLU A 74 -14.25 8.13 -29.66
C GLU A 74 -13.12 7.20 -30.10
N ASN A 75 -13.36 5.88 -30.06
CA ASN A 75 -12.38 4.87 -30.45
C ASN A 75 -11.03 5.13 -29.76
N LEU A 76 -11.06 5.15 -28.43
CA LEU A 76 -9.92 5.46 -27.57
C LEU A 76 -8.74 4.54 -27.88
N GLN A 77 -7.55 5.13 -28.04
CA GLN A 77 -6.30 4.42 -28.30
C GLN A 77 -5.42 4.34 -27.06
N VAL A 78 -4.50 3.36 -26.98
CA VAL A 78 -3.62 3.14 -25.81
C VAL A 78 -2.91 4.42 -25.35
N ARG A 79 -2.29 5.15 -26.27
CA ARG A 79 -1.56 6.40 -25.97
C ARG A 79 -2.45 7.51 -25.39
N GLN A 80 -3.77 7.43 -25.59
CA GLN A 80 -4.74 8.44 -25.15
C GLN A 80 -5.32 8.15 -23.77
N VAL A 81 -5.17 6.93 -23.23
CA VAL A 81 -5.72 6.52 -21.92
C VAL A 81 -5.27 7.48 -20.81
N GLY A 82 -3.96 7.76 -20.74
CA GLY A 82 -3.42 8.69 -19.76
C GLY A 82 -3.93 10.12 -19.93
N ALA A 83 -4.16 10.57 -21.17
CA ALA A 83 -4.72 11.89 -21.44
C ALA A 83 -6.19 11.97 -20.99
N ALA A 84 -6.99 10.95 -21.30
CA ALA A 84 -8.41 10.89 -20.92
C ALA A 84 -8.60 10.99 -19.40
N LEU A 85 -7.81 10.24 -18.62
CA LEU A 85 -7.87 10.31 -17.15
C LEU A 85 -7.41 11.66 -16.60
N ARG A 86 -6.34 12.25 -17.15
CA ARG A 86 -5.86 13.58 -16.72
C ARG A 86 -6.85 14.68 -17.05
N GLU A 87 -7.42 14.68 -18.25
CA GLU A 87 -8.41 15.68 -18.66
C GLU A 87 -9.68 15.56 -17.82
N PHE A 88 -10.14 14.34 -17.54
CA PHE A 88 -11.27 14.12 -16.65
C PHE A 88 -11.00 14.61 -15.23
N ARG A 89 -9.85 14.24 -14.65
CA ARG A 89 -9.41 14.71 -13.33
C ARG A 89 -9.38 16.24 -13.25
N ASN A 90 -8.77 16.89 -14.23
CA ASN A 90 -8.63 18.35 -14.25
C ASN A 90 -9.95 19.08 -14.41
N ALA A 91 -10.95 18.43 -15.01
CA ALA A 91 -12.29 18.99 -15.11
C ALA A 91 -13.05 18.87 -13.78
N ILE A 92 -12.80 17.85 -12.96
CA ILE A 92 -13.51 17.65 -11.68
C ILE A 92 -13.01 18.64 -10.62
N ARG A 93 -13.95 19.26 -9.90
CA ARG A 93 -13.68 20.11 -8.71
C ARG A 93 -14.21 19.43 -7.46
N PRO A 94 -13.64 19.67 -6.26
CA PRO A 94 -14.22 19.17 -5.01
C PRO A 94 -15.71 19.55 -4.90
N GLY A 95 -16.56 18.57 -4.58
CA GLY A 95 -18.02 18.75 -4.52
C GLY A 95 -18.75 18.62 -5.86
N SER A 96 -18.04 18.36 -6.97
CA SER A 96 -18.69 18.16 -8.29
C SER A 96 -19.49 16.86 -8.35
N VAL A 97 -20.40 16.79 -9.32
CA VAL A 97 -20.91 15.52 -9.82
C VAL A 97 -19.98 15.02 -10.91
N ALA A 98 -19.41 13.84 -10.73
CA ALA A 98 -18.59 13.17 -11.73
C ALA A 98 -19.38 12.00 -12.33
N LEU A 99 -19.46 11.93 -13.65
CA LEU A 99 -20.10 10.85 -14.38
C LEU A 99 -19.11 10.19 -15.33
N PHE A 100 -19.03 8.87 -15.32
CA PHE A 100 -18.31 8.10 -16.34
C PHE A 100 -19.30 7.27 -17.14
N PHE A 101 -19.32 7.43 -18.45
CA PHE A 101 -20.07 6.60 -19.38
C PHE A 101 -19.12 5.88 -20.32
N TYR A 102 -19.26 4.57 -20.41
CA TYR A 102 -18.50 3.75 -21.36
C TYR A 102 -19.43 2.87 -22.18
N ALA A 103 -19.21 2.83 -23.49
CA ALA A 103 -19.78 1.84 -24.38
C ALA A 103 -18.67 1.14 -25.18
N GLY A 104 -18.70 -0.20 -25.24
CA GLY A 104 -17.69 -0.99 -25.95
C GLY A 104 -17.49 -2.41 -25.41
N HIS A 105 -16.35 -3.04 -25.69
CA HIS A 105 -15.97 -4.29 -25.04
C HIS A 105 -15.52 -4.06 -23.60
N GLY A 106 -15.81 -5.01 -22.71
CA GLY A 106 -15.28 -5.04 -21.36
C GLY A 106 -14.82 -6.44 -21.00
N LEU A 107 -13.65 -6.55 -20.38
CA LEU A 107 -13.14 -7.82 -19.89
C LEU A 107 -12.73 -7.76 -18.43
N GLN A 108 -12.73 -8.93 -17.80
CA GLN A 108 -12.20 -9.12 -16.47
C GLN A 108 -10.90 -9.90 -16.55
N VAL A 109 -9.89 -9.41 -15.85
CA VAL A 109 -8.63 -10.13 -15.61
C VAL A 109 -8.38 -10.11 -14.12
N ARG A 110 -8.20 -11.30 -13.52
CA ARG A 110 -7.84 -11.46 -12.09
C ARG A 110 -8.76 -10.71 -11.09
N GLY A 111 -10.05 -10.53 -11.41
CA GLY A 111 -10.99 -9.82 -10.52
C GLY A 111 -11.15 -8.33 -10.80
N GLU A 112 -10.42 -7.77 -11.76
CA GLU A 112 -10.45 -6.35 -12.11
C GLU A 112 -11.10 -6.12 -13.49
N ASN A 113 -11.69 -4.94 -13.65
CA ASN A 113 -12.43 -4.56 -14.86
C ASN A 113 -11.61 -3.68 -15.78
N TYR A 114 -11.44 -4.13 -17.03
CA TYR A 114 -10.70 -3.44 -18.07
C TYR A 114 -11.58 -3.15 -19.28
N LEU A 115 -11.34 -1.99 -19.87
CA LEU A 115 -12.07 -1.42 -21.00
C LEU A 115 -11.07 -1.26 -22.15
N PRO A 116 -10.93 -2.24 -23.06
CA PRO A 116 -9.91 -2.24 -24.10
C PRO A 116 -10.01 -1.04 -25.01
N THR A 117 -8.85 -0.55 -25.40
CA THR A 117 -8.72 0.41 -26.49
C THR A 117 -8.93 -0.27 -27.83
N VAL A 118 -9.24 0.51 -28.87
CA VAL A 118 -9.54 -0.05 -30.20
C VAL A 118 -8.31 -0.62 -30.91
N ASP A 119 -7.13 -0.13 -30.54
CA ASP A 119 -5.83 -0.57 -31.06
C ASP A 119 -5.17 -1.65 -30.21
N ALA A 120 -5.84 -2.12 -29.15
CA ALA A 120 -5.34 -3.14 -28.24
C ALA A 120 -5.01 -4.47 -28.97
N GLU A 121 -3.78 -4.94 -28.75
CA GLU A 121 -3.19 -6.19 -29.19
C GLU A 121 -3.02 -7.12 -27.98
N LEU A 122 -4.11 -7.78 -27.59
CA LEU A 122 -4.14 -8.64 -26.41
C LEU A 122 -3.74 -10.07 -26.79
N ALA A 123 -2.44 -10.37 -26.71
CA ALA A 123 -1.92 -11.72 -26.95
C ALA A 123 -2.04 -12.60 -25.70
N SER A 124 -1.96 -12.01 -24.51
CA SER A 124 -1.97 -12.65 -23.20
C SER A 124 -2.76 -11.82 -22.15
N GLU A 125 -3.07 -12.43 -21.00
CA GLU A 125 -3.71 -11.69 -19.88
C GLU A 125 -2.80 -10.57 -19.32
N GLU A 126 -1.48 -10.68 -19.49
CA GLU A 126 -0.46 -9.72 -19.05
C GLU A 126 -0.45 -8.43 -19.89
N ASP A 127 -0.93 -8.49 -21.14
CA ASP A 127 -1.02 -7.32 -22.02
C ASP A 127 -2.17 -6.39 -21.66
N VAL A 128 -3.17 -6.90 -20.93
CA VAL A 128 -4.44 -6.20 -20.68
C VAL A 128 -4.26 -4.90 -19.90
N PRO A 129 -3.50 -4.83 -18.80
CA PRO A 129 -3.31 -3.59 -18.05
C PRO A 129 -2.64 -2.48 -18.85
N TYR A 130 -1.80 -2.82 -19.82
CA TYR A 130 -1.05 -1.85 -20.64
C TYR A 130 -1.83 -1.36 -21.86
N GLN A 131 -2.91 -2.05 -22.24
CA GLN A 131 -3.63 -1.80 -23.49
C GLN A 131 -5.13 -1.48 -23.29
N ALA A 132 -5.56 -1.34 -22.04
CA ALA A 132 -6.94 -1.04 -21.68
C ALA A 132 -7.03 0.09 -20.63
N LEU A 133 -8.17 0.76 -20.59
CA LEU A 133 -8.53 1.65 -19.49
C LEU A 133 -9.05 0.80 -18.32
N SER A 134 -8.42 0.90 -17.14
CA SER A 134 -8.92 0.26 -15.93
C SER A 134 -10.10 1.02 -15.34
N LEU A 135 -11.20 0.32 -15.03
CA LEU A 135 -12.35 0.89 -14.35
C LEU A 135 -11.96 1.41 -12.95
N SER A 136 -11.06 0.70 -12.27
CA SER A 136 -10.55 1.08 -10.95
C SER A 136 -9.77 2.40 -11.03
N SER A 137 -8.99 2.64 -12.09
CA SER A 137 -8.34 3.94 -12.30
C SER A 137 -9.32 5.09 -12.51
N VAL A 138 -10.47 4.85 -13.16
CA VAL A 138 -11.53 5.85 -13.31
C VAL A 138 -12.18 6.14 -11.96
N LEU A 139 -12.58 5.10 -11.21
CA LEU A 139 -13.17 5.24 -9.88
C LEU A 139 -12.25 6.00 -8.92
N ASN A 140 -10.96 5.63 -8.88
CA ASN A 140 -9.97 6.33 -8.06
C ASN A 140 -9.83 7.79 -8.49
N THR A 141 -9.83 8.09 -9.80
CA THR A 141 -9.76 9.48 -10.28
C THR A 141 -10.97 10.31 -9.82
N MET A 142 -12.15 9.72 -9.76
CA MET A 142 -13.37 10.39 -9.28
C MET A 142 -13.32 10.62 -7.76
N GLU A 143 -12.84 9.61 -7.01
CA GLU A 143 -12.67 9.67 -5.54
C GLU A 143 -11.58 10.68 -5.12
N ASP A 144 -10.40 10.61 -5.72
CA ASP A 144 -9.26 11.51 -5.46
C ASP A 144 -9.64 13.00 -5.69
N SER A 145 -10.52 13.25 -6.66
CA SER A 145 -10.97 14.59 -7.01
C SER A 145 -12.01 15.16 -6.03
N LYS A 146 -12.37 14.39 -4.98
CA LYS A 146 -13.35 14.74 -3.94
C LYS A 146 -14.71 15.13 -4.52
N ALA A 147 -15.14 14.45 -5.59
CA ALA A 147 -16.49 14.60 -6.13
C ALA A 147 -17.52 14.18 -5.07
N ALA A 148 -18.63 14.94 -4.97
CA ALA A 148 -19.69 14.64 -4.01
C ALA A 148 -20.56 13.45 -4.45
N VAL A 149 -20.71 13.30 -5.77
CA VAL A 149 -21.52 12.24 -6.39
C VAL A 149 -20.71 11.63 -7.53
N ASN A 150 -20.51 10.31 -7.48
CA ASN A 150 -19.83 9.55 -8.51
C ASN A 150 -20.81 8.60 -9.19
N LEU A 151 -21.03 8.79 -10.49
CA LEU A 151 -21.91 7.95 -11.30
C LEU A 151 -21.10 7.21 -12.35
N VAL A 152 -21.22 5.90 -12.42
CA VAL A 152 -20.53 5.09 -13.43
C VAL A 152 -21.54 4.23 -14.18
N LEU A 153 -21.69 4.48 -15.48
CA LEU A 153 -22.68 3.85 -16.34
C LEU A 153 -21.95 3.06 -17.44
N LEU A 154 -22.07 1.73 -17.41
CA LEU A 154 -21.29 0.84 -18.27
C LEU A 154 -22.19 0.07 -19.24
N ASP A 155 -22.19 0.48 -20.50
CA ASP A 155 -22.78 -0.25 -21.64
C ASP A 155 -21.72 -1.12 -22.34
N ALA A 156 -21.11 -2.02 -21.56
CA ALA A 156 -20.04 -2.88 -22.04
C ALA A 156 -20.53 -4.30 -22.31
N CYS A 157 -20.22 -4.83 -23.50
CA CYS A 157 -20.35 -6.25 -23.76
C CYS A 157 -19.34 -7.01 -22.89
N ARG A 158 -19.85 -7.99 -22.18
CA ARG A 158 -19.13 -8.87 -21.25
C ARG A 158 -18.63 -10.14 -21.94
N ASN A 159 -18.51 -10.12 -23.26
CA ASN A 159 -17.79 -11.16 -24.00
C ASN A 159 -16.32 -10.74 -24.07
N ASN A 160 -15.42 -11.68 -23.84
CA ASN A 160 -14.01 -11.45 -24.07
C ASN A 160 -13.69 -11.92 -25.51
N PRO A 161 -13.64 -11.02 -26.52
CA PRO A 161 -13.30 -11.42 -27.89
C PRO A 161 -11.86 -11.97 -28.00
N PHE A 162 -11.03 -11.77 -26.96
CA PHE A 162 -9.66 -12.23 -26.87
C PHE A 162 -9.51 -13.52 -26.03
N ALA A 163 -10.61 -14.13 -25.58
CA ALA A 163 -10.62 -15.30 -24.69
C ALA A 163 -9.92 -16.55 -25.22
N ARG A 164 -9.69 -16.66 -26.54
CA ARG A 164 -9.04 -17.83 -27.15
C ARG A 164 -7.60 -18.05 -26.68
N ASN A 165 -6.94 -17.00 -26.19
CA ASN A 165 -5.55 -17.04 -25.72
C ASN A 165 -5.42 -16.99 -24.18
N PHE A 166 -6.54 -16.86 -23.45
CA PHE A 166 -6.53 -16.68 -21.99
C PHE A 166 -6.80 -18.01 -21.29
N ARG A 167 -6.09 -18.27 -20.18
CA ARG A 167 -6.24 -19.52 -19.41
C ARG A 167 -7.53 -19.52 -18.58
N SER A 168 -8.10 -18.34 -18.31
CA SER A 168 -9.34 -18.17 -17.55
C SER A 168 -10.51 -17.66 -18.42
N GLN A 169 -11.63 -18.41 -18.43
CA GLN A 169 -12.84 -18.09 -19.21
C GLN A 169 -13.86 -17.25 -18.43
N ALA A 170 -13.42 -16.31 -17.58
CA ALA A 170 -14.37 -15.48 -16.85
C ALA A 170 -15.20 -14.62 -17.83
N GLN A 171 -16.51 -14.89 -17.93
CA GLN A 171 -17.41 -14.15 -18.81
C GLN A 171 -17.79 -12.80 -18.18
N GLY A 172 -17.18 -11.75 -18.69
CA GLY A 172 -17.52 -10.35 -18.45
C GLY A 172 -16.90 -9.70 -17.23
N LEU A 173 -17.38 -8.51 -16.86
CA LEU A 173 -16.85 -7.65 -15.79
C LEU A 173 -16.95 -8.24 -14.36
N ALA A 174 -15.88 -8.17 -13.58
CA ALA A 174 -15.92 -8.40 -12.15
C ALA A 174 -16.97 -7.53 -11.44
N ARG A 175 -17.52 -8.02 -10.33
CA ARG A 175 -18.26 -7.19 -9.39
C ARG A 175 -17.25 -6.31 -8.64
N VAL A 176 -17.42 -4.99 -8.71
CA VAL A 176 -16.58 -4.02 -7.99
C VAL A 176 -17.30 -3.57 -6.72
N GLN A 177 -16.60 -3.45 -5.60
CA GLN A 177 -17.17 -2.81 -4.41
C GLN A 177 -17.11 -1.29 -4.59
N ALA A 178 -18.27 -0.64 -4.76
CA ALA A 178 -18.34 0.79 -5.00
C ALA A 178 -17.92 1.59 -3.74
N PRO A 179 -17.04 2.59 -3.86
CA PRO A 179 -16.72 3.51 -2.76
C PRO A 179 -17.95 4.30 -2.28
N SER A 180 -17.91 4.82 -1.06
CA SER A 180 -18.98 5.67 -0.51
C SER A 180 -19.28 6.86 -1.42
N GLY A 181 -20.55 7.15 -1.69
CA GLY A 181 -20.95 8.22 -2.61
C GLY A 181 -20.82 7.86 -4.10
N THR A 182 -20.57 6.58 -4.41
CA THR A 182 -20.50 6.07 -5.78
C THR A 182 -21.66 5.14 -6.11
N LEU A 183 -22.24 5.35 -7.28
CA LEU A 183 -23.26 4.48 -7.86
C LEU A 183 -22.78 3.96 -9.21
N ILE A 184 -22.67 2.65 -9.33
CA ILE A 184 -22.29 1.97 -10.57
C ILE A 184 -23.51 1.25 -11.13
N HIS A 185 -23.80 1.46 -12.41
CA HIS A 185 -24.87 0.78 -13.12
C HIS A 185 -24.34 0.09 -14.37
N TYR A 186 -24.47 -1.23 -14.36
CA TYR A 186 -24.04 -2.12 -15.43
C TYR A 186 -25.21 -2.43 -16.35
N ALA A 187 -24.95 -2.51 -17.65
CA ALA A 187 -25.96 -2.89 -18.65
C ALA A 187 -26.52 -4.30 -18.44
N THR A 188 -25.82 -5.20 -17.73
CA THR A 188 -26.28 -6.55 -17.41
C THR A 188 -25.68 -7.06 -16.09
N ARG A 189 -26.21 -8.16 -15.55
CA ARG A 189 -25.75 -8.80 -14.31
C ARG A 189 -24.31 -9.30 -14.40
N PRO A 190 -23.61 -9.42 -13.24
CA PRO A 190 -22.40 -10.23 -13.11
C PRO A 190 -22.51 -11.58 -13.81
N GLY A 191 -21.51 -11.94 -14.61
CA GLY A 191 -21.43 -13.16 -15.40
C GLY A 191 -22.20 -13.20 -16.73
N SER A 192 -23.03 -12.20 -17.06
CA SER A 192 -23.91 -12.21 -18.24
C SER A 192 -23.42 -11.27 -19.36
N VAL A 193 -23.97 -11.36 -20.58
CA VAL A 193 -23.58 -10.51 -21.73
C VAL A 193 -24.67 -9.49 -22.05
N ALA A 194 -24.28 -8.25 -22.40
CA ALA A 194 -25.19 -7.21 -22.88
C ALA A 194 -25.33 -7.31 -24.40
N GLU A 195 -26.54 -7.14 -24.92
CA GLU A 195 -26.83 -7.18 -26.35
C GLU A 195 -26.53 -5.81 -26.99
N ASP A 196 -25.79 -5.81 -28.10
CA ASP A 196 -25.49 -4.61 -28.90
C ASP A 196 -26.77 -4.02 -29.52
N GLY A 197 -27.89 -4.77 -29.54
CA GLY A 197 -29.19 -4.35 -30.07
C GLY A 197 -29.27 -4.38 -31.60
N SER A 198 -30.49 -4.26 -32.16
CA SER A 198 -30.72 -4.20 -33.61
C SER A 198 -30.99 -2.79 -34.15
N GLY A 199 -31.24 -1.84 -33.24
CA GLY A 199 -31.54 -0.45 -33.54
C GLY A 199 -30.31 0.44 -33.73
N ARG A 200 -30.51 1.76 -33.62
CA ARG A 200 -29.45 2.79 -33.71
C ARG A 200 -28.53 2.82 -32.47
N HIS A 201 -29.03 2.31 -31.35
CA HIS A 201 -28.39 2.32 -30.03
C HIS A 201 -28.42 0.93 -29.39
N GLY A 202 -27.50 0.67 -28.47
CA GLY A 202 -27.57 -0.48 -27.58
C GLY A 202 -28.84 -0.45 -26.73
N THR A 203 -29.40 -1.62 -26.38
CA THR A 203 -30.68 -1.69 -25.66
C THR A 203 -30.64 -0.97 -24.31
N TYR A 204 -29.49 -1.01 -23.63
CA TYR A 204 -29.26 -0.30 -22.39
C TYR A 204 -29.20 1.21 -22.60
N THR A 205 -28.36 1.68 -23.52
CA THR A 205 -28.25 3.11 -23.82
C THR A 205 -29.59 3.69 -24.31
N GLU A 206 -30.35 2.98 -25.14
CA GLU A 206 -31.66 3.47 -25.59
C GLU A 206 -32.64 3.67 -24.42
N ALA A 207 -32.69 2.72 -23.48
CA ALA A 207 -33.51 2.84 -22.28
C ALA A 207 -33.05 3.99 -21.37
N LEU A 208 -31.73 4.15 -21.20
CA LEU A 208 -31.11 5.21 -20.41
C LEU A 208 -31.40 6.60 -21.00
N LEU A 209 -31.19 6.80 -22.31
CA LEU A 209 -31.43 8.08 -22.99
C LEU A 209 -32.88 8.55 -22.87
N LYS A 210 -33.85 7.63 -22.82
CA LYS A 210 -35.28 7.94 -22.60
C LYS A 210 -35.56 8.30 -21.15
N GLN A 211 -34.82 7.73 -20.20
CA GLN A 211 -35.09 7.85 -18.77
C GLN A 211 -34.49 9.13 -18.16
N ILE A 212 -33.31 9.55 -18.63
CA ILE A 212 -32.61 10.70 -18.05
C ILE A 212 -33.25 12.07 -18.35
N ASP A 213 -34.26 12.13 -19.23
CA ASP A 213 -35.06 13.33 -19.50
C ASP A 213 -36.20 13.53 -18.49
N GLU A 214 -36.46 12.55 -17.61
CA GLU A 214 -37.57 12.64 -16.66
C GLU A 214 -37.23 13.62 -15.52
N GLN A 215 -38.08 14.64 -15.35
CA GLN A 215 -37.86 15.70 -14.38
C GLN A 215 -38.23 15.24 -12.97
N GLY A 216 -37.40 15.61 -11.99
CA GLY A 216 -37.65 15.37 -10.57
C GLY A 216 -37.59 13.89 -10.15
N VAL A 217 -36.95 13.02 -10.95
CA VAL A 217 -36.80 11.60 -10.61
C VAL A 217 -35.38 11.35 -10.06
N PRO A 218 -35.23 10.81 -8.83
CA PRO A 218 -33.92 10.43 -8.30
C PRO A 218 -33.24 9.38 -9.18
N ILE A 219 -31.91 9.42 -9.24
CA ILE A 219 -31.12 8.54 -10.09
C ILE A 219 -31.36 7.05 -9.84
N GLU A 220 -31.51 6.62 -8.60
CA GLU A 220 -31.79 5.22 -8.26
C GLU A 220 -33.13 4.77 -8.84
N THR A 221 -34.14 5.64 -8.79
CA THR A 221 -35.46 5.37 -9.38
C THR A 221 -35.39 5.36 -10.89
N SER A 222 -34.64 6.29 -11.48
CA SER A 222 -34.38 6.32 -12.92
C SER A 222 -33.72 5.03 -13.39
N LEU A 223 -32.63 4.62 -12.77
CA LEU A 223 -31.89 3.42 -13.16
C LEU A 223 -32.70 2.13 -12.92
N LYS A 224 -33.55 2.07 -11.87
CA LYS A 224 -34.54 0.99 -11.72
C LYS A 224 -35.51 0.91 -12.91
N ARG A 225 -35.99 2.06 -13.41
CA ARG A 225 -36.84 2.10 -14.61
C ARG A 225 -36.08 1.68 -15.87
N VAL A 226 -34.79 2.04 -15.99
CA VAL A 226 -33.92 1.52 -17.06
C VAL A 226 -33.86 -0.01 -17.00
N ALA A 227 -33.61 -0.58 -15.82
CA ALA A 227 -33.54 -2.03 -15.64
C ALA A 227 -34.84 -2.74 -16.08
N ILE A 228 -35.99 -2.19 -15.71
CA ILE A 228 -37.31 -2.70 -16.13
C ILE A 228 -37.44 -2.66 -17.67
N ARG A 229 -37.17 -1.51 -18.30
CA ARG A 229 -37.29 -1.33 -19.75
C ARG A 229 -36.36 -2.25 -20.53
N VAL A 230 -35.11 -2.42 -20.08
CA VAL A 230 -34.14 -3.32 -20.72
C VAL A 230 -34.59 -4.78 -20.59
N ARG A 231 -35.06 -5.19 -19.41
CA ARG A 231 -35.56 -6.55 -19.20
C ARG A 231 -36.78 -6.85 -20.06
N GLU A 232 -37.70 -5.90 -20.21
CA GLU A 232 -38.87 -6.03 -21.09
C GLU A 232 -38.47 -6.11 -22.57
N ALA A 233 -37.63 -5.18 -23.04
CA ALA A 233 -37.18 -5.13 -24.42
C ALA A 233 -36.39 -6.39 -24.84
N THR A 234 -35.60 -6.94 -23.92
CA THR A 234 -34.79 -8.15 -24.17
C THR A 234 -35.51 -9.45 -23.79
N LYS A 235 -36.77 -9.40 -23.36
CA LYS A 235 -37.55 -10.55 -22.87
C LYS A 235 -36.80 -11.34 -21.76
N GLY A 236 -36.13 -10.63 -20.87
CA GLY A 236 -35.40 -11.19 -19.74
C GLY A 236 -33.97 -11.64 -20.04
N LYS A 237 -33.47 -11.50 -21.28
CA LYS A 237 -32.10 -11.89 -21.62
C LYS A 237 -31.03 -10.97 -21.03
N GLN A 238 -31.35 -9.69 -20.85
CA GLN A 238 -30.47 -8.70 -20.26
C GLN A 238 -31.13 -8.09 -19.04
N GLU A 239 -30.40 -8.05 -17.93
CA GLU A 239 -30.89 -7.50 -16.67
C GLU A 239 -29.85 -6.56 -16.09
N PRO A 240 -30.01 -5.24 -16.24
CA PRO A 240 -29.11 -4.25 -15.66
C PRO A 240 -28.97 -4.43 -14.15
N TRP A 241 -27.78 -4.15 -13.65
CA TRP A 241 -27.42 -4.33 -12.25
C TRP A 241 -26.83 -3.04 -11.67
N MET A 242 -27.18 -2.74 -10.42
CA MET A 242 -26.70 -1.57 -9.69
C MET A 242 -25.83 -2.01 -8.51
N GLU A 243 -24.75 -1.26 -8.26
CA GLU A 243 -23.86 -1.48 -7.13
C GLU A 243 -23.51 -0.14 -6.48
N GLY A 244 -23.43 -0.12 -5.15
CA GLY A 244 -23.18 1.09 -4.38
C GLY A 244 -24.44 1.86 -4.00
N SER A 245 -24.23 3.00 -3.34
CA SER A 245 -25.29 3.89 -2.87
C SER A 245 -24.74 5.32 -2.78
N LEU A 246 -25.58 6.29 -3.15
CA LEU A 246 -25.26 7.70 -2.95
C LEU A 246 -25.57 8.13 -1.52
N THR A 247 -24.81 9.11 -1.03
CA THR A 247 -25.03 9.73 0.29
C THR A 247 -26.18 10.74 0.30
N GLY A 248 -26.70 11.12 -0.87
CA GLY A 248 -27.87 11.97 -1.07
C GLY A 248 -28.49 11.77 -2.44
N ASP A 249 -29.61 12.44 -2.71
CA ASP A 249 -30.33 12.29 -3.98
C ASP A 249 -29.67 13.11 -5.10
N PHE A 250 -29.45 12.46 -6.25
CA PHE A 250 -29.05 13.13 -7.50
C PHE A 250 -30.19 13.09 -8.53
N TYR A 251 -30.37 14.20 -9.23
CA TYR A 251 -31.37 14.39 -10.29
C TYR A 251 -30.69 14.92 -11.56
N PHE A 252 -30.93 14.26 -12.70
CA PHE A 252 -30.48 14.79 -13.99
C PHE A 252 -31.16 16.13 -14.31
N ILE A 253 -32.47 16.21 -14.08
CA ILE A 253 -33.24 17.45 -14.20
C ILE A 253 -34.05 17.64 -12.90
N ALA A 254 -33.75 18.70 -12.16
CA ALA A 254 -34.53 19.07 -10.98
C ALA A 254 -35.91 19.63 -11.40
N SER A 255 -36.98 19.26 -10.70
CA SER A 255 -38.30 19.85 -10.94
C SER A 255 -38.42 21.20 -10.21
N ALA A 256 -38.98 22.21 -10.88
CA ALA A 256 -39.28 23.51 -10.28
C ALA A 256 -40.39 23.34 -9.23
N GLY A 257 -39.98 23.13 -7.98
CA GLY A 257 -40.89 22.83 -6.86
C GLY A 257 -40.35 21.81 -5.85
N ALA A 258 -39.25 21.12 -6.16
CA ALA A 258 -38.49 20.41 -5.14
C ALA A 258 -37.80 21.46 -4.23
N PRO A 259 -37.82 21.31 -2.89
CA PRO A 259 -37.14 22.27 -2.02
C PRO A 259 -35.69 22.37 -2.47
N ALA A 260 -35.26 23.60 -2.75
CA ALA A 260 -33.88 23.91 -3.12
C ALA A 260 -32.96 23.17 -2.14
N GLN A 261 -32.18 22.20 -2.65
CA GLN A 261 -31.09 21.63 -1.89
C GLN A 261 -30.24 22.81 -1.44
N ALA A 262 -30.23 23.00 -0.13
CA ALA A 262 -29.47 24.03 0.54
C ALA A 262 -28.05 24.00 -0.03
N ALA A 263 -27.55 25.20 -0.36
CA ALA A 263 -26.13 25.42 -0.57
C ALA A 263 -25.34 24.63 0.48
N ALA A 264 -24.27 23.97 0.03
CA ALA A 264 -23.35 23.21 0.86
C ALA A 264 -23.15 23.91 2.22
N PRO A 265 -23.38 23.22 3.35
CA PRO A 265 -23.04 23.79 4.63
C PRO A 265 -21.52 23.97 4.66
N THR A 266 -21.09 25.23 4.62
CA THR A 266 -19.85 25.67 5.24
C THR A 266 -19.78 25.03 6.63
N ALA A 267 -18.72 24.26 6.90
CA ALA A 267 -18.47 23.67 8.21
C ALA A 267 -18.46 24.73 9.33
N PRO A 268 -18.64 24.38 10.63
CA PRO A 268 -18.80 23.05 11.22
C PRO A 268 -20.01 22.87 12.18
N ALA A 269 -20.23 21.61 12.58
CA ALA A 269 -20.86 21.10 13.82
C ALA A 269 -22.39 20.98 13.93
N ALA A 270 -22.86 19.73 14.06
CA ALA A 270 -23.68 19.27 15.18
C ALA A 270 -23.75 17.73 15.17
N THR A 271 -23.00 17.07 16.04
CA THR A 271 -23.29 15.70 16.46
C THR A 271 -24.75 15.67 16.92
N THR A 272 -25.58 14.82 16.34
CA THR A 272 -26.94 14.63 16.88
C THR A 272 -26.82 14.22 18.36
N SER A 273 -27.74 14.66 19.22
CA SER A 273 -27.68 14.32 20.66
C SER A 273 -27.69 12.81 20.89
N ASP A 274 -28.31 12.07 19.97
CA ASP A 274 -28.30 10.60 19.87
C ASP A 274 -26.89 10.04 19.60
N GLU A 275 -26.15 10.59 18.63
CA GLU A 275 -24.77 10.17 18.32
C GLU A 275 -23.78 10.56 19.43
N ALA A 276 -23.97 11.70 20.08
CA ALA A 276 -23.15 12.11 21.23
C ALA A 276 -23.39 11.21 22.46
N ALA A 277 -24.66 10.90 22.76
CA ALA A 277 -25.03 9.99 23.85
C ALA A 277 -24.56 8.55 23.56
N TRP A 278 -24.67 8.10 22.31
CA TRP A 278 -24.14 6.80 21.89
C TRP A 278 -22.61 6.72 22.06
N ARG A 279 -21.86 7.73 21.59
CA ARG A 279 -20.40 7.77 21.75
C ARG A 279 -19.98 7.79 23.23
N ALA A 280 -20.70 8.51 24.08
CA ALA A 280 -20.45 8.51 25.51
C ALA A 280 -20.65 7.11 26.10
N SER A 281 -21.75 6.43 25.78
CA SER A 281 -22.01 5.06 26.22
C SER A 281 -21.01 4.04 25.67
N GLU A 282 -20.55 4.19 24.42
CA GLU A 282 -19.51 3.35 23.82
C GLU A 282 -18.16 3.53 24.51
N SER A 283 -17.80 4.77 24.86
CA SER A 283 -16.56 5.09 25.55
C SER A 283 -16.52 4.54 26.99
N ILE A 284 -17.67 4.48 27.66
CA ILE A 284 -17.78 3.95 29.04
C ILE A 284 -17.86 2.42 29.02
N GLY A 285 -18.58 1.83 28.06
CA GLY A 285 -18.54 0.39 27.80
C GLY A 285 -19.22 -0.51 28.84
N THR A 286 -20.04 0.02 29.76
CA THR A 286 -20.69 -0.75 30.84
C THR A 286 -22.19 -1.00 30.59
N ALA A 287 -22.75 -2.02 31.23
CA ALA A 287 -24.18 -2.34 31.14
C ALA A 287 -25.08 -1.16 31.55
N ALA A 288 -24.69 -0.43 32.61
CA ALA A 288 -25.39 0.76 33.07
C ALA A 288 -25.38 1.89 32.04
N ALA A 289 -24.26 2.11 31.34
CA ALA A 289 -24.13 3.15 30.31
C ALA A 289 -24.98 2.85 29.07
N TYR A 290 -25.08 1.58 28.65
CA TYR A 290 -25.94 1.18 27.55
C TYR A 290 -27.43 1.17 27.94
N GLN A 291 -27.76 0.84 29.20
CA GLN A 291 -29.12 0.98 29.72
C GLN A 291 -29.55 2.44 29.81
N ALA A 292 -28.68 3.34 30.25
CA ALA A 292 -28.96 4.78 30.28
C ALA A 292 -29.26 5.33 28.87
N TYR A 293 -28.42 5.00 27.89
CA TYR A 293 -28.67 5.36 26.48
C TYR A 293 -29.98 4.79 25.94
N LEU A 294 -30.30 3.53 26.23
CA LEU A 294 -31.57 2.92 25.80
C LEU A 294 -32.81 3.48 26.51
N SER A 295 -32.64 4.06 27.70
CA SER A 295 -33.71 4.71 28.45
C SER A 295 -34.05 6.08 27.86
N GLU A 296 -33.02 6.81 27.41
CA GLU A 296 -33.14 8.14 26.82
C GLU A 296 -33.49 8.09 25.31
N TYR A 297 -32.93 7.12 24.57
CA TYR A 297 -33.13 6.93 23.13
C TYR A 297 -33.62 5.51 22.78
N PRO A 298 -34.81 5.09 23.25
CA PRO A 298 -35.31 3.73 23.05
C PRO A 298 -35.56 3.36 21.57
N ARG A 299 -35.72 4.35 20.70
CA ARG A 299 -35.82 4.21 19.23
C ARG A 299 -34.71 4.98 18.49
N GLY A 300 -33.63 5.35 19.19
CA GLY A 300 -32.48 6.03 18.59
C GLY A 300 -31.78 5.19 17.54
N LEU A 301 -30.97 5.85 16.70
CA LEU A 301 -30.25 5.25 15.58
C LEU A 301 -29.37 4.06 16.03
N TYR A 302 -28.86 4.09 17.27
CA TYR A 302 -27.99 3.06 17.83
C TYR A 302 -28.70 2.16 18.87
N ALA A 303 -30.02 2.26 19.03
CA ALA A 303 -30.77 1.46 20.00
C ALA A 303 -30.67 -0.05 19.75
N ALA A 304 -30.52 -0.48 18.49
CA ALA A 304 -30.26 -1.89 18.17
C ALA A 304 -28.86 -2.34 18.64
N ALA A 305 -27.84 -1.51 18.39
CA ALA A 305 -26.46 -1.78 18.80
C ALA A 305 -26.30 -1.79 20.32
N ALA A 306 -26.92 -0.84 21.02
CA ALA A 306 -26.90 -0.76 22.49
C ALA A 306 -27.53 -2.01 23.15
N ARG A 307 -28.64 -2.54 22.61
CA ARG A 307 -29.26 -3.78 23.11
C ARG A 307 -28.36 -5.00 22.94
N ILE A 308 -27.65 -5.09 21.81
CA ILE A 308 -26.71 -6.17 21.53
C ILE A 308 -25.52 -6.11 22.50
N LYS A 309 -24.95 -4.91 22.70
CA LYS A 309 -23.84 -4.70 23.66
C LYS A 309 -24.27 -5.00 25.09
N LEU A 310 -25.48 -4.57 25.49
CA LEU A 310 -26.05 -4.85 26.81
C LEU A 310 -26.28 -6.35 27.04
N ALA A 311 -26.82 -7.07 26.05
CA ALA A 311 -27.03 -8.51 26.13
C ALA A 311 -25.71 -9.30 26.29
N GLY A 312 -24.64 -8.83 25.64
CA GLY A 312 -23.30 -9.40 25.79
C GLY A 312 -22.68 -9.17 27.18
N LEU A 313 -23.10 -8.12 27.88
CA LEU A 313 -22.64 -7.78 29.23
C LEU A 313 -23.51 -8.40 30.34
N ALA A 314 -24.70 -8.89 30.01
CA ALA A 314 -25.67 -9.46 30.95
C ALA A 314 -25.62 -11.01 31.02
N ALA A 315 -24.68 -11.67 30.33
CA ALA A 315 -24.51 -13.11 30.42
C ALA A 315 -24.04 -13.51 31.84
N PRO A 316 -24.70 -14.48 32.51
CA PRO A 316 -24.38 -14.83 33.88
C PRO A 316 -23.02 -15.55 33.97
N ALA A 317 -22.20 -15.13 34.92
CA ALA A 317 -20.99 -15.83 35.32
C ALA A 317 -21.32 -17.27 35.78
N PRO A 318 -20.53 -18.29 35.39
CA PRO A 318 -20.58 -19.56 36.09
C PRO A 318 -20.09 -19.37 37.53
N SER A 319 -20.93 -19.84 38.45
CA SER A 319 -20.77 -19.82 39.90
C SER A 319 -19.41 -20.37 40.35
N ALA A 320 -18.77 -19.63 41.26
CA ALA A 320 -17.62 -20.05 42.02
C ALA A 320 -17.98 -21.19 42.98
N ALA A 321 -17.26 -22.31 42.89
CA ALA A 321 -17.08 -23.24 43.99
C ALA A 321 -15.64 -23.09 44.51
N ALA A 322 -15.54 -22.91 45.82
CA ALA A 322 -14.36 -22.53 46.58
C ALA A 322 -13.20 -23.51 46.47
N VAL A 323 -11.96 -23.00 46.34
CA VAL A 323 -10.79 -23.54 47.03
C VAL A 323 -9.88 -22.37 47.43
N THR A 324 -9.47 -22.44 48.69
CA THR A 324 -8.68 -21.53 49.54
C THR A 324 -7.29 -21.14 49.01
N ALA A 325 -6.85 -19.95 49.44
CA ALA A 325 -5.47 -19.46 49.38
C ALA A 325 -4.47 -20.41 50.09
N PRO A 326 -3.16 -20.31 49.79
CA PRO A 326 -2.31 -19.45 50.64
C PRO A 326 -1.27 -18.57 49.91
N THR A 327 -1.17 -17.34 50.42
CA THR A 327 0.02 -16.57 50.82
C THR A 327 1.32 -16.55 49.99
N ALA A 328 1.63 -15.32 49.56
CA ALA A 328 2.91 -14.60 49.59
C ALA A 328 4.18 -15.31 50.08
N ALA A 329 5.27 -15.18 49.31
CA ALA A 329 6.57 -14.68 49.80
C ALA A 329 7.57 -14.43 48.65
N THR A 330 7.93 -13.15 48.49
CA THR A 330 9.30 -12.62 48.60
C THR A 330 10.42 -13.21 47.73
N SER A 331 10.95 -12.38 46.81
CA SER A 331 12.32 -12.49 46.28
C SER A 331 13.37 -12.41 47.40
N PRO A 332 14.53 -13.05 47.22
CA PRO A 332 15.77 -12.31 47.47
C PRO A 332 16.80 -12.46 46.35
N ALA A 333 17.73 -11.50 46.37
CA ALA A 333 18.81 -11.22 45.43
C ALA A 333 20.06 -12.12 45.71
N PRO A 334 21.29 -11.87 45.19
CA PRO A 334 22.14 -12.90 44.59
C PRO A 334 23.43 -13.30 45.36
N GLN A 335 24.04 -14.42 44.91
CA GLN A 335 25.45 -14.92 45.08
C GLN A 335 25.85 -15.53 46.45
N PRO A 336 26.81 -16.50 46.55
CA PRO A 336 28.11 -16.59 45.85
C PRO A 336 28.58 -18.01 45.40
N ALA A 337 29.82 -18.11 44.91
CA ALA A 337 30.46 -19.26 44.30
C ALA A 337 31.20 -20.22 45.29
N ALA A 338 31.15 -21.51 44.91
CA ALA A 338 32.13 -22.62 45.06
C ALA A 338 32.54 -23.20 46.44
N GLU A 339 32.42 -24.54 46.57
CA GLU A 339 33.49 -25.47 47.01
C GLU A 339 33.30 -26.88 46.38
N PRO A 340 34.38 -27.67 46.17
CA PRO A 340 34.38 -28.91 45.38
C PRO A 340 34.29 -30.18 46.25
N GLY A 341 33.44 -31.14 45.88
CA GLY A 341 33.47 -32.48 46.49
C GLY A 341 32.14 -33.24 46.65
N THR A 342 31.03 -32.74 46.10
CA THR A 342 29.71 -33.39 46.21
C THR A 342 29.15 -33.72 44.83
N SER A 343 28.51 -34.90 44.74
CA SER A 343 27.74 -35.36 43.58
C SER A 343 27.06 -34.20 42.86
N VAL A 344 27.29 -34.08 41.55
CA VAL A 344 26.77 -32.98 40.72
C VAL A 344 25.23 -32.97 40.64
N LEU A 345 24.58 -34.04 41.08
CA LEU A 345 23.13 -34.13 41.25
C LEU A 345 22.72 -33.85 42.70
N GLY A 346 21.70 -33.00 42.89
CA GLY A 346 21.08 -32.75 44.19
C GLY A 346 20.41 -33.99 44.81
N ALA A 347 20.20 -33.94 46.13
CA ALA A 347 19.45 -34.98 46.83
C ALA A 347 17.95 -34.90 46.50
N VAL A 348 17.31 -36.05 46.23
CA VAL A 348 15.86 -36.12 46.01
C VAL A 348 15.12 -35.99 47.36
N PRO A 349 14.15 -35.08 47.52
CA PRO A 349 13.40 -34.94 48.77
C PRO A 349 12.65 -36.23 49.18
N PRO A 350 12.60 -36.57 50.48
CA PRO A 350 11.83 -37.72 50.97
C PRO A 350 10.35 -37.60 50.59
N GLY A 351 9.74 -38.69 50.11
CA GLY A 351 8.33 -38.71 49.71
C GLY A 351 8.05 -38.30 48.25
N THR A 352 9.08 -38.06 47.44
CA THR A 352 8.91 -37.78 46.00
C THR A 352 8.42 -39.03 45.26
N ALA A 353 7.23 -38.95 44.65
CA ALA A 353 6.58 -40.09 43.99
C ALA A 353 7.32 -40.64 42.75
N ASP A 354 8.03 -39.78 42.01
CA ASP A 354 8.86 -40.16 40.86
C ASP A 354 10.23 -39.48 40.95
N ALA A 355 11.15 -40.16 41.64
CA ALA A 355 12.52 -39.69 41.86
C ALA A 355 13.33 -39.58 40.56
N GLU A 356 13.06 -40.41 39.55
CA GLU A 356 13.76 -40.37 38.26
C GLU A 356 13.34 -39.13 37.46
N ALA A 357 12.03 -38.85 37.34
CA ALA A 357 11.53 -37.68 36.63
C ALA A 357 11.88 -36.36 37.32
N TYR A 358 12.01 -36.36 38.66
CA TYR A 358 12.54 -35.22 39.41
C TYR A 358 13.99 -34.92 39.02
N THR A 359 14.87 -35.93 39.11
CA THR A 359 16.30 -35.80 38.78
C THR A 359 16.51 -35.47 37.29
N TRP A 360 15.67 -36.00 36.40
CA TRP A 360 15.75 -35.73 34.96
C TRP A 360 15.49 -34.25 34.64
N ARG A 361 14.53 -33.61 35.30
CA ARG A 361 14.24 -32.17 35.11
C ARG A 361 15.41 -31.29 35.56
N GLU A 362 16.07 -31.66 36.65
CA GLU A 362 17.27 -30.97 37.14
C GLU A 362 18.41 -31.04 36.12
N VAL A 363 18.65 -32.23 35.56
CA VAL A 363 19.71 -32.47 34.57
C VAL A 363 19.43 -31.73 33.26
N GLN A 364 18.18 -31.68 32.83
CA GLN A 364 17.78 -30.90 31.65
C GLN A 364 17.96 -29.39 31.87
N ALA A 365 17.69 -28.88 33.06
CA ALA A 365 17.86 -27.46 33.38
C ALA A 365 19.35 -27.03 33.39
N ARG A 366 20.24 -27.93 33.79
CA ARG A 366 21.69 -27.66 33.84
C ARG A 366 22.40 -27.89 32.51
N ALA A 367 21.95 -28.88 31.75
CA ALA A 367 22.41 -29.19 30.39
C ALA A 367 23.93 -29.38 30.20
N THR A 368 24.69 -29.78 31.22
CA THR A 368 26.14 -30.04 31.11
C THR A 368 26.46 -31.54 31.05
N ARG A 369 27.60 -31.88 30.46
CA ARG A 369 28.06 -33.26 30.27
C ARG A 369 28.12 -34.05 31.58
N GLU A 370 28.69 -33.45 32.62
CA GLU A 370 28.83 -34.05 33.95
C GLU A 370 27.48 -34.41 34.59
N HIS A 371 26.45 -33.56 34.43
CA HIS A 371 25.11 -33.83 34.96
C HIS A 371 24.41 -34.97 34.21
N TYR A 372 24.58 -35.05 32.88
CA TYR A 372 24.03 -36.15 32.10
C TYR A 372 24.76 -37.48 32.38
N GLU A 373 26.08 -37.46 32.61
CA GLU A 373 26.86 -38.65 32.99
C GLU A 373 26.49 -39.14 34.39
N ALA A 374 26.36 -38.24 35.36
CA ALA A 374 25.89 -38.57 36.71
C ALA A 374 24.46 -39.12 36.71
N PHE A 375 23.57 -38.59 35.86
CA PHE A 375 22.21 -39.11 35.69
C PHE A 375 22.21 -40.55 35.18
N LEU A 376 23.06 -40.86 34.20
CA LEU A 376 23.20 -42.20 33.65
C LEU A 376 23.86 -43.18 34.61
N GLN A 377 24.71 -42.72 35.51
CA GLN A 377 25.23 -43.56 36.60
C GLN A 377 24.14 -43.92 37.61
N ARG A 378 23.26 -42.96 37.96
CA ARG A 378 22.18 -43.18 38.94
C ARG A 378 21.00 -43.95 38.37
N TYR A 379 20.66 -43.74 37.09
CA TYR A 379 19.53 -44.37 36.39
C TYR A 379 19.96 -44.99 35.03
N PRO A 380 20.84 -46.00 35.02
CA PRO A 380 21.43 -46.54 33.78
C PRO A 380 20.42 -47.18 32.82
N ARG A 381 19.30 -47.67 33.36
CA ARG A 381 18.18 -48.28 32.63
C ARG A 381 16.85 -47.55 32.85
N GLY A 382 16.90 -46.32 33.35
CA GLY A 382 15.72 -45.52 33.62
C GLY A 382 14.98 -45.10 32.33
N ARG A 383 13.73 -44.66 32.48
CA ARG A 383 12.88 -44.18 31.36
C ARG A 383 13.58 -43.11 30.52
N TYR A 384 14.41 -42.27 31.13
CA TYR A 384 15.09 -41.16 30.45
C TYR A 384 16.55 -41.46 30.06
N ALA A 385 17.06 -42.68 30.31
CA ALA A 385 18.44 -43.03 30.03
C ALA A 385 18.80 -42.90 28.53
N VAL A 386 17.87 -43.23 27.63
CA VAL A 386 18.10 -43.07 26.18
C VAL A 386 18.19 -41.60 25.80
N ALA A 387 17.33 -40.75 26.36
CA ALA A 387 17.35 -39.31 26.14
C ALA A 387 18.64 -38.67 26.69
N ALA A 388 19.09 -39.09 27.88
CA ALA A 388 20.35 -38.65 28.48
C ALA A 388 21.58 -39.04 27.63
N ARG A 389 21.64 -40.30 27.13
CA ARG A 389 22.72 -40.75 26.23
C ARG A 389 22.73 -39.98 24.90
N ASN A 390 21.57 -39.60 24.40
CA ASN A 390 21.45 -38.80 23.18
C ASN A 390 21.89 -37.35 23.42
N ALA A 391 21.53 -36.75 24.56
CA ALA A 391 22.02 -35.43 24.96
C ALA A 391 23.55 -35.43 25.14
N LEU A 392 24.11 -36.47 25.76
CA LEU A 392 25.55 -36.67 25.88
C LEU A 392 26.28 -36.81 24.54
N ARG A 393 25.68 -37.52 23.59
CA ARG A 393 26.20 -37.61 22.22
C ARG A 393 26.23 -36.25 21.53
N ARG A 394 25.26 -35.37 21.81
CA ARG A 394 25.21 -34.01 21.25
C ARG A 394 26.25 -33.07 21.87
N LEU A 395 26.62 -33.28 23.13
CA LEU A 395 27.59 -32.44 23.84
C LEU A 395 29.06 -32.75 23.51
N GLY A 396 29.38 -33.90 22.89
CA GLY A 396 30.73 -34.27 22.43
C GLY A 396 31.74 -34.57 23.56
N PRO A 397 32.79 -35.40 23.34
CA PRO A 397 33.83 -35.65 24.34
C PRO A 397 34.80 -34.47 24.51
N ALA A 398 35.27 -34.23 25.73
CA ALA A 398 36.36 -33.30 26.02
C ALA A 398 37.64 -33.81 25.34
N ALA A 399 38.19 -33.04 24.40
CA ALA A 399 39.32 -33.46 23.59
C ALA A 399 40.64 -33.28 24.35
N ALA A 400 41.39 -34.36 24.49
CA ALA A 400 42.85 -34.33 24.63
C ALA A 400 43.46 -34.94 23.36
N GLY A 401 44.07 -34.08 22.53
CA GLY A 401 45.16 -34.42 21.60
C GLY A 401 44.85 -35.22 20.33
N ALA A 402 44.98 -34.53 19.18
CA ALA A 402 45.09 -35.01 17.78
C ALA A 402 43.79 -35.40 17.03
N ALA A 403 43.71 -34.92 15.79
CA ALA A 403 42.49 -34.60 15.04
C ALA A 403 41.66 -35.81 14.55
N SER A 404 40.36 -35.75 14.80
CA SER A 404 39.33 -36.72 14.42
C SER A 404 38.62 -36.30 13.10
N PRO A 405 37.92 -37.19 12.37
CA PRO A 405 37.26 -36.88 11.08
C PRO A 405 36.22 -35.73 11.12
N ALA A 406 35.74 -35.35 12.31
CA ALA A 406 34.91 -34.16 12.51
C ALA A 406 35.70 -32.85 12.30
N ALA A 407 37.02 -32.85 12.53
CA ALA A 407 37.89 -31.72 12.25
C ALA A 407 38.09 -31.52 10.74
N ALA A 408 38.07 -32.58 9.93
CA ALA A 408 38.12 -32.47 8.47
C ALA A 408 36.81 -31.91 7.89
N LEU A 409 35.66 -32.32 8.44
CA LEU A 409 34.34 -31.76 8.09
C LEU A 409 34.17 -30.32 8.58
N GLY A 410 34.71 -29.98 9.75
CA GLY A 410 34.76 -28.61 10.26
C GLY A 410 35.71 -27.72 9.45
N ALA A 411 36.88 -28.23 9.07
CA ALA A 411 37.85 -27.51 8.26
C ALA A 411 37.36 -27.27 6.83
N GLU A 412 36.71 -28.25 6.20
CA GLU A 412 36.09 -28.06 4.89
C GLU A 412 34.94 -27.04 4.96
N ALA A 413 34.08 -27.13 5.99
CA ALA A 413 33.00 -26.16 6.19
C ALA A 413 33.54 -24.75 6.46
N GLN A 414 34.62 -24.61 7.23
CA GLN A 414 35.30 -23.33 7.46
C GLN A 414 35.99 -22.81 6.21
N ALA A 415 36.62 -23.67 5.41
CA ALA A 415 37.23 -23.30 4.14
C ALA A 415 36.17 -22.87 3.11
N TRP A 416 35.01 -23.54 3.09
CA TRP A 416 33.86 -23.17 2.28
C TRP A 416 33.25 -21.84 2.75
N GLU A 417 33.06 -21.66 4.06
CA GLU A 417 32.53 -20.42 4.64
C GLU A 417 33.50 -19.26 4.40
N SER A 418 34.81 -19.48 4.51
CA SER A 418 35.84 -18.50 4.14
C SER A 418 35.81 -18.19 2.64
N ALA A 419 35.59 -19.18 1.77
CA ALA A 419 35.43 -18.97 0.33
C ALA A 419 34.18 -18.16 0.00
N LEU A 420 33.06 -18.41 0.70
CA LEU A 420 31.82 -17.63 0.60
C LEU A 420 32.00 -16.20 1.13
N GLN A 421 32.73 -16.01 2.24
CA GLN A 421 33.01 -14.68 2.81
C GLN A 421 33.94 -13.86 1.91
N THR A 422 34.94 -14.50 1.31
CA THR A 422 35.93 -13.81 0.46
C THR A 422 35.37 -13.57 -0.95
N HIS A 423 34.57 -14.51 -1.47
CA HIS A 423 33.85 -14.42 -2.75
C HIS A 423 34.72 -14.02 -3.96
N THR A 424 35.93 -14.56 -4.06
CA THR A 424 36.83 -14.31 -5.21
C THR A 424 37.11 -15.58 -6.00
N PRO A 425 37.48 -15.47 -7.30
CA PRO A 425 37.94 -16.62 -8.08
C PRO A 425 39.06 -17.39 -7.38
N ALA A 426 40.02 -16.68 -6.76
CA ALA A 426 41.13 -17.27 -6.03
C ALA A 426 40.67 -18.07 -4.80
N ALA A 427 39.69 -17.57 -4.05
CA ALA A 427 39.17 -18.26 -2.86
C ALA A 427 38.41 -19.55 -3.22
N TYR A 428 37.54 -19.52 -4.23
CA TYR A 428 36.84 -20.72 -4.70
C TYR A 428 37.79 -21.71 -5.37
N GLN A 429 38.81 -21.22 -6.08
CA GLN A 429 39.84 -22.08 -6.68
C GLN A 429 40.73 -22.73 -5.62
N ALA A 430 41.09 -22.01 -4.55
CA ALA A 430 41.81 -22.54 -3.40
C ALA A 430 40.98 -23.60 -2.64
N TYR A 431 39.67 -23.35 -2.45
CA TYR A 431 38.76 -24.34 -1.87
C TYR A 431 38.68 -25.61 -2.74
N LEU A 432 38.54 -25.47 -4.07
CA LEU A 432 38.49 -26.60 -4.99
C LEU A 432 39.82 -27.38 -5.06
N GLN A 433 40.96 -26.71 -4.84
CA GLN A 433 42.27 -27.36 -4.76
C GLN A 433 42.44 -28.14 -3.45
N ALA A 434 41.97 -27.58 -2.34
CA ALA A 434 42.01 -28.22 -1.02
C ALA A 434 40.97 -29.36 -0.88
N HIS A 435 39.80 -29.21 -1.51
CA HIS A 435 38.66 -30.12 -1.38
C HIS A 435 38.02 -30.44 -2.75
N PRO A 436 38.75 -31.10 -3.67
CA PRO A 436 38.28 -31.35 -5.04
C PRO A 436 37.06 -32.28 -5.14
N GLN A 437 36.87 -33.16 -4.15
CA GLN A 437 35.68 -34.01 -3.99
C GLN A 437 34.84 -33.60 -2.77
N GLY A 438 35.03 -32.38 -2.30
CA GLY A 438 34.32 -31.83 -1.15
C GLY A 438 32.81 -31.72 -1.38
N ARG A 439 32.05 -31.69 -0.29
CA ARG A 439 30.59 -31.53 -0.31
C ARG A 439 30.13 -30.30 -1.09
N TYR A 440 30.94 -29.24 -1.10
CA TYR A 440 30.62 -27.97 -1.78
C TYR A 440 31.39 -27.79 -3.10
N ALA A 441 32.10 -28.81 -3.60
CA ALA A 441 32.89 -28.70 -4.83
C ALA A 441 32.04 -28.31 -6.05
N GLY A 442 30.83 -28.86 -6.19
CA GLY A 442 29.91 -28.47 -7.26
C GLY A 442 29.46 -27.00 -7.17
N GLN A 443 29.26 -26.50 -5.95
CA GLN A 443 28.86 -25.11 -5.70
C GLN A 443 30.03 -24.14 -5.94
N ALA A 444 31.23 -24.51 -5.50
CA ALA A 444 32.44 -23.74 -5.73
C ALA A 444 32.81 -23.67 -7.23
N GLN A 445 32.61 -24.74 -8.00
CA GLN A 445 32.82 -24.72 -9.47
C GLN A 445 31.82 -23.79 -10.17
N ALA A 446 30.55 -23.85 -9.78
CA ALA A 446 29.52 -22.95 -10.31
C ALA A 446 29.81 -21.48 -9.96
N ALA A 447 30.19 -21.18 -8.72
CA ALA A 447 30.57 -19.85 -8.28
C ALA A 447 31.82 -19.32 -9.00
N LEU A 448 32.83 -20.16 -9.19
CA LEU A 448 34.05 -19.80 -9.93
C LEU A 448 33.77 -19.51 -11.41
N LEU A 449 32.91 -20.31 -12.05
CA LEU A 449 32.50 -20.09 -13.43
C LEU A 449 31.71 -18.79 -13.57
N ALA A 450 30.76 -18.53 -12.67
CA ALA A 450 29.99 -17.28 -12.64
C ALA A 450 30.89 -16.05 -12.46
N LEU A 451 31.86 -16.10 -11.56
CA LEU A 451 32.81 -15.00 -11.33
C LEU A 451 33.76 -14.77 -12.52
N ARG A 452 34.18 -15.83 -13.21
CA ARG A 452 34.98 -15.70 -14.44
C ARG A 452 34.18 -15.12 -15.60
N GLN A 453 32.90 -15.46 -15.70
CA GLN A 453 31.99 -14.87 -16.67
C GLN A 453 31.71 -13.40 -16.37
N ALA A 454 31.52 -13.03 -15.10
CA ALA A 454 31.39 -11.63 -14.68
C ALA A 454 32.67 -10.81 -14.94
N ALA A 455 33.86 -11.39 -14.76
CA ALA A 455 35.13 -10.74 -15.09
C ALA A 455 35.40 -10.64 -16.61
N ALA A 456 34.67 -11.41 -17.42
CA ALA A 456 34.73 -11.36 -18.88
C ALA A 456 33.73 -10.37 -19.48
N GLU A 457 32.83 -9.77 -18.68
CA GLU A 457 32.02 -8.63 -19.12
C GLU A 457 32.92 -7.39 -19.28
N PRO A 458 32.84 -6.67 -20.41
CA PRO A 458 33.66 -5.50 -20.65
C PRO A 458 33.37 -4.44 -19.58
N ALA A 459 34.44 -3.97 -18.93
CA ALA A 459 34.36 -2.88 -17.96
C ALA A 459 33.62 -1.69 -18.57
N ALA A 460 32.61 -1.19 -17.83
CA ALA A 460 31.90 0.01 -18.22
C ALA A 460 32.90 1.15 -18.50
N PRO A 461 32.71 1.93 -19.58
CA PRO A 461 33.60 3.03 -19.89
C PRO A 461 33.67 4.00 -18.71
N ALA A 462 34.87 4.52 -18.43
CA ALA A 462 35.07 5.52 -17.39
C ALA A 462 34.07 6.67 -17.59
N LEU A 463 33.34 7.02 -16.52
CA LEU A 463 32.40 8.14 -16.56
C LEU A 463 33.16 9.41 -16.97
N PRO A 464 32.69 10.15 -17.98
CA PRO A 464 33.32 11.41 -18.36
C PRO A 464 33.33 12.35 -17.16
N GLN A 465 34.48 13.00 -16.90
CA GLN A 465 34.56 13.96 -15.82
C GLN A 465 33.54 15.08 -16.04
N PRO A 466 32.73 15.42 -15.03
CA PRO A 466 31.70 16.43 -15.20
C PRO A 466 32.32 17.78 -15.54
N ARG A 467 31.81 18.39 -16.61
CA ARG A 467 32.24 19.69 -17.11
C ARG A 467 31.90 20.76 -16.05
N GLN A 468 32.84 21.61 -15.67
CA GLN A 468 32.53 22.73 -14.77
C GLN A 468 31.61 23.72 -15.49
N LEU A 469 30.33 23.76 -15.10
CA LEU A 469 29.35 24.66 -15.68
C LEU A 469 29.57 26.12 -15.21
N PRO A 470 29.27 27.11 -16.07
CA PRO A 470 29.21 28.52 -15.69
C PRO A 470 28.31 28.77 -14.46
N ALA A 471 28.60 29.83 -13.71
CA ALA A 471 27.88 30.11 -12.45
C ALA A 471 26.38 30.36 -12.63
N ASP A 472 25.99 30.99 -13.74
CA ASP A 472 24.61 31.24 -14.15
C ASP A 472 23.87 29.94 -14.51
N GLU A 473 24.51 29.03 -15.25
CA GLU A 473 23.94 27.71 -15.55
C GLU A 473 23.75 26.87 -14.27
N ARG A 474 24.74 26.89 -13.36
CA ARG A 474 24.63 26.22 -12.04
C ARG A 474 23.48 26.79 -11.21
N ALA A 475 23.31 28.11 -11.21
CA ALA A 475 22.20 28.77 -10.51
C ALA A 475 20.84 28.44 -11.16
N ALA A 476 20.79 28.31 -12.49
CA ALA A 476 19.58 27.90 -13.21
C ALA A 476 19.16 26.47 -12.86
N LEU A 477 20.11 25.53 -12.79
CA LEU A 477 19.86 24.15 -12.36
C LEU A 477 19.37 24.06 -10.92
N HIS A 478 19.98 24.82 -10.00
CA HIS A 478 19.53 24.90 -8.61
C HIS A 478 18.11 25.42 -8.50
N LYS A 479 17.80 26.52 -9.20
CA LYS A 479 16.44 27.08 -9.25
C LYS A 479 15.43 26.11 -9.88
N ALA A 480 15.82 25.35 -10.90
CA ALA A 480 14.97 24.35 -11.52
C ALA A 480 14.68 23.19 -10.56
N ALA A 481 15.70 22.67 -9.86
CA ALA A 481 15.52 21.63 -8.85
C ALA A 481 14.53 22.08 -7.75
N LEU A 482 14.68 23.29 -7.23
CA LEU A 482 13.76 23.84 -6.22
C LEU A 482 12.31 23.99 -6.71
N ARG A 483 12.09 24.24 -8.00
CA ARG A 483 10.75 24.36 -8.60
C ARG A 483 10.06 23.03 -8.82
N GLU A 484 10.83 21.97 -9.01
CA GLU A 484 10.31 20.61 -9.24
C GLU A 484 9.97 19.91 -7.92
N LEU A 485 10.56 20.34 -6.80
CA LEU A 485 10.22 19.84 -5.47
C LEU A 485 8.74 20.04 -5.17
N SER A 486 8.02 18.93 -5.11
CA SER A 486 6.60 18.89 -4.79
C SER A 486 6.44 18.49 -3.33
N LEU A 487 6.13 19.45 -2.46
CA LEU A 487 5.99 19.22 -1.01
C LEU A 487 4.54 19.35 -0.55
N ALA A 488 4.11 18.42 0.29
CA ALA A 488 2.85 18.46 1.03
C ALA A 488 3.08 19.12 2.39
N THR A 489 2.23 20.08 2.77
CA THR A 489 2.22 20.62 4.14
C THR A 489 1.45 19.67 5.04
N LEU A 490 2.15 19.12 6.04
CA LEU A 490 1.58 18.27 7.06
C LEU A 490 1.33 19.09 8.33
N SER A 491 0.10 19.04 8.82
CA SER A 491 -0.30 19.72 10.05
C SER A 491 0.41 19.14 11.27
N ALA A 492 0.57 19.97 12.30
CA ALA A 492 1.01 19.48 13.59
C ALA A 492 0.00 18.46 14.14
N GLY A 493 0.50 17.46 14.88
CA GLY A 493 -0.34 16.41 15.42
C GLY A 493 0.37 15.56 16.45
N GLU A 494 -0.36 14.62 17.04
CA GLU A 494 0.16 13.62 17.95
C GLU A 494 -0.25 12.22 17.48
N TYR A 495 0.65 11.25 17.61
CA TYR A 495 0.38 9.87 17.23
C TYR A 495 1.21 8.86 18.05
N GLY A 496 0.78 7.60 18.09
CA GLY A 496 1.55 6.51 18.69
C GLY A 496 2.59 5.96 17.71
N MET A 497 3.86 6.30 17.92
CA MET A 497 5.01 5.77 17.17
C MET A 497 5.46 4.43 17.71
N GLY A 498 5.83 3.52 16.82
CA GLY A 498 6.31 2.18 17.15
C GLY A 498 5.21 1.12 17.14
N ALA A 499 5.55 -0.06 17.65
CA ALA A 499 4.69 -1.23 17.74
C ALA A 499 4.43 -1.61 19.21
N ASP A 500 3.26 -2.18 19.48
CA ASP A 500 2.93 -2.70 20.81
C ASP A 500 3.76 -3.97 21.14
N ALA A 501 3.93 -4.28 22.43
CA ALA A 501 4.80 -5.38 22.86
C ALA A 501 4.33 -6.76 22.37
N ASP A 502 3.01 -6.91 22.23
CA ASP A 502 2.29 -8.08 21.75
C ASP A 502 1.95 -8.02 20.25
N GLU A 503 2.32 -6.94 19.56
CA GLU A 503 2.15 -6.82 18.11
C GLU A 503 3.18 -7.68 17.38
N ALA A 504 2.83 -8.95 17.19
CA ALA A 504 3.57 -9.84 16.30
C ALA A 504 3.41 -9.36 14.85
N GLY A 505 4.52 -9.25 14.12
CA GLY A 505 4.54 -9.02 12.69
C GLY A 505 3.89 -10.19 11.93
N ASP A 506 3.68 -10.03 10.62
CA ASP A 506 3.03 -11.07 9.80
C ASP A 506 3.84 -12.39 9.74
N ASP A 507 5.10 -12.39 10.17
CA ASP A 507 5.95 -13.57 10.32
C ASP A 507 5.89 -14.21 11.74
N GLY A 508 5.03 -13.68 12.61
CA GLY A 508 4.84 -14.14 13.99
C GLY A 508 5.93 -13.68 14.96
N GLN A 509 6.88 -12.84 14.53
CA GLN A 509 7.92 -12.29 15.39
C GLN A 509 7.53 -10.91 15.90
N THR A 510 7.82 -10.62 17.16
CA THR A 510 7.65 -9.28 17.72
C THR A 510 8.76 -8.35 17.21
N ASP A 511 8.36 -7.19 16.69
CA ASP A 511 9.32 -6.17 16.24
C ASP A 511 9.87 -5.39 17.44
N THR A 512 10.82 -6.01 18.15
CA THR A 512 11.44 -5.44 19.34
C THR A 512 12.17 -4.13 19.06
N THR A 513 12.56 -3.87 17.81
CA THR A 513 13.25 -2.63 17.41
C THR A 513 12.32 -1.44 17.31
N ALA A 514 11.04 -1.69 17.02
CA ALA A 514 9.97 -0.70 17.02
C ALA A 514 9.27 -0.55 18.38
N GLN A 515 9.78 -1.17 19.45
CA GLN A 515 9.23 -1.05 20.80
C GLN A 515 10.02 -0.04 21.66
N PRO A 516 9.42 0.52 22.73
CA PRO A 516 7.99 0.50 23.02
C PRO A 516 7.23 1.47 22.11
N LYS A 517 5.94 1.20 21.89
CA LYS A 517 5.03 2.21 21.33
C LYS A 517 4.95 3.42 22.27
N ARG A 518 5.03 4.63 21.72
CA ARG A 518 5.07 5.88 22.49
C ARG A 518 4.39 7.03 21.78
N SER A 519 3.80 7.93 22.56
CA SER A 519 3.14 9.13 22.00
C SER A 519 4.15 10.17 21.54
N VAL A 520 4.02 10.67 20.31
CA VAL A 520 4.92 11.66 19.71
C VAL A 520 4.13 12.84 19.21
N ARG A 521 4.54 14.04 19.62
CA ARG A 521 4.07 15.30 19.06
C ARG A 521 4.95 15.68 17.89
N VAL A 522 4.33 15.90 16.74
CA VAL A 522 4.98 16.32 15.50
C VAL A 522 4.54 17.76 15.22
N ALA A 523 5.50 18.66 15.03
CA ALA A 523 5.21 20.02 14.59
C ALA A 523 4.79 20.04 13.11
N ALA A 524 4.19 21.13 12.64
CA ALA A 524 3.89 21.26 11.22
C ALA A 524 5.18 21.30 10.41
N PHE A 525 5.23 20.56 9.30
CA PHE A 525 6.36 20.50 8.40
C PHE A 525 5.92 20.20 6.98
N GLU A 526 6.81 20.42 6.01
CA GLU A 526 6.58 20.06 4.62
C GLU A 526 7.31 18.75 4.31
N LEU A 527 6.70 17.86 3.53
CA LEU A 527 7.29 16.58 3.14
C LEU A 527 7.01 16.29 1.67
N ALA A 528 8.00 15.80 0.92
CA ALA A 528 7.85 15.51 -0.50
C ALA A 528 6.75 14.49 -0.79
N TYR A 529 5.94 14.71 -1.83
CA TYR A 529 4.87 13.78 -2.23
C TYR A 529 5.40 12.40 -2.66
N TYR A 530 6.62 12.36 -3.19
CA TYR A 530 7.31 11.20 -3.75
C TYR A 530 8.77 11.19 -3.29
N GLU A 531 9.46 10.07 -3.49
CA GLU A 531 10.91 9.97 -3.47
C GLU A 531 11.55 10.97 -4.44
N VAL A 532 12.75 11.44 -4.07
CA VAL A 532 13.52 12.31 -4.96
C VAL A 532 13.79 11.55 -6.25
N LYS A 533 13.58 12.23 -7.38
CA LYS A 533 13.64 11.59 -8.69
C LYS A 533 15.05 11.64 -9.28
N VAL A 534 15.36 10.71 -10.18
CA VAL A 534 16.62 10.69 -10.93
C VAL A 534 16.87 12.03 -11.64
N GLY A 535 15.83 12.64 -12.23
CA GLY A 535 15.94 13.93 -12.90
C GLY A 535 16.22 15.12 -11.97
N GLU A 536 15.82 15.03 -10.70
CA GLU A 536 16.08 16.07 -9.68
C GLU A 536 17.53 15.95 -9.17
N PHE A 537 17.96 14.73 -8.85
CA PHE A 537 19.33 14.48 -8.40
C PHE A 537 20.36 14.74 -9.52
N ARG A 538 20.02 14.47 -10.78
CA ARG A 538 20.89 14.77 -11.92
C ARG A 538 21.26 16.25 -11.99
N LYS A 539 20.33 17.16 -11.71
CA LYS A 539 20.61 18.61 -11.71
C LYS A 539 21.68 18.99 -10.69
N PHE A 540 21.70 18.33 -9.53
CA PHE A 540 22.76 18.51 -8.55
C PHE A 540 24.11 18.04 -9.09
N VAL A 541 24.16 16.83 -9.65
CA VAL A 541 25.40 16.29 -10.20
C VAL A 541 25.92 17.13 -11.35
N ASP A 542 25.04 17.56 -12.27
CA ASP A 542 25.40 18.41 -13.39
C ASP A 542 25.88 19.80 -12.92
N ALA A 543 25.23 20.38 -11.90
CA ALA A 543 25.60 21.69 -11.36
C ALA A 543 26.91 21.68 -10.56
N THR A 544 27.28 20.56 -9.94
CA THR A 544 28.39 20.51 -8.97
C THR A 544 29.56 19.67 -9.43
N GLY A 545 29.35 18.78 -10.40
CA GLY A 545 30.29 17.73 -10.75
C GLY A 545 30.47 16.67 -9.66
N TYR A 546 29.48 16.51 -8.77
CA TYR A 546 29.54 15.56 -7.67
C TYR A 546 29.66 14.11 -8.18
N LEU A 547 30.55 13.35 -7.56
CA LEU A 547 30.67 11.90 -7.75
C LEU A 547 30.19 11.21 -6.48
N THR A 548 29.23 10.30 -6.63
CA THR A 548 28.66 9.61 -5.47
C THR A 548 29.63 8.57 -4.89
N GLU A 549 29.38 8.10 -3.67
CA GLU A 549 30.15 6.99 -3.10
C GLU A 549 30.04 5.69 -3.91
N ALA A 550 28.98 5.53 -4.71
CA ALA A 550 28.88 4.43 -5.69
C ALA A 550 29.86 4.58 -6.86
N GLU A 551 30.21 5.81 -7.22
CA GLU A 551 31.10 6.10 -8.36
C GLU A 551 32.57 6.19 -7.91
N ALA A 552 32.85 6.81 -6.75
CA ALA A 552 34.20 7.15 -6.31
C ALA A 552 34.48 6.90 -4.82
N GLY A 553 33.60 6.18 -4.11
CA GLY A 553 33.80 5.86 -2.69
C GLY A 553 34.90 4.82 -2.45
N ALA A 554 35.20 4.54 -1.18
CA ALA A 554 36.26 3.59 -0.79
C ALA A 554 36.08 2.17 -1.36
N ARG A 555 34.84 1.77 -1.63
CA ARG A 555 34.48 0.53 -2.31
C ARG A 555 33.38 0.85 -3.32
N PRO A 556 33.67 1.29 -4.56
CA PRO A 556 32.66 1.70 -5.54
C PRO A 556 31.69 0.57 -5.91
N GLY A 557 30.53 0.93 -6.46
CA GLY A 557 29.45 0.00 -6.84
C GLY A 557 28.15 0.27 -6.10
N CYS A 558 27.12 -0.51 -6.36
CA CYS A 558 25.83 -0.43 -5.68
C CYS A 558 25.34 -1.83 -5.34
N HIS A 559 24.71 -2.01 -4.18
CA HIS A 559 24.08 -3.29 -3.86
C HIS A 559 22.91 -3.50 -4.82
N GLY A 560 22.95 -4.58 -5.60
CA GLY A 560 21.93 -4.94 -6.57
C GLY A 560 21.43 -6.37 -6.35
N PRO A 561 20.24 -6.72 -6.87
CA PRO A 561 19.74 -8.08 -6.80
C PRO A 561 20.60 -9.04 -7.62
N THR A 562 20.81 -10.24 -7.11
CA THR A 562 21.43 -11.35 -7.85
C THR A 562 20.36 -12.20 -8.51
N ARG A 563 20.74 -12.99 -9.52
CA ARG A 563 19.83 -13.97 -10.17
C ARG A 563 19.36 -15.09 -9.22
N GLN A 564 19.88 -15.15 -8.00
CA GLN A 564 19.56 -16.16 -6.99
C GLN A 564 18.74 -15.58 -5.82
N GLY A 565 18.20 -14.38 -5.97
CA GLY A 565 17.34 -13.77 -4.95
C GLY A 565 18.07 -13.20 -3.73
N GLY A 566 19.30 -12.70 -3.92
CA GLY A 566 20.12 -12.07 -2.88
C GLY A 566 20.59 -10.67 -3.23
N TRP A 567 21.33 -10.04 -2.32
CA TRP A 567 21.90 -8.70 -2.50
C TRP A 567 23.43 -8.76 -2.47
N GLU A 568 24.07 -8.21 -3.49
CA GLU A 568 25.54 -8.14 -3.58
C GLU A 568 25.99 -6.77 -4.06
N LEU A 569 27.16 -6.33 -3.60
CA LEU A 569 27.77 -5.10 -4.11
C LEU A 569 28.27 -5.33 -5.54
N GLN A 570 27.61 -4.70 -6.51
CA GLN A 570 27.94 -4.82 -7.92
C GLN A 570 28.83 -3.64 -8.33
N ALA A 571 30.06 -3.94 -8.73
CA ALA A 571 31.01 -2.93 -9.22
C ALA A 571 30.46 -2.25 -10.47
N GLY A 572 30.72 -0.95 -10.61
CA GLY A 572 30.26 -0.16 -11.77
C GLY A 572 28.77 0.21 -11.74
N ARG A 573 27.96 -0.32 -10.82
CA ARG A 573 26.57 0.13 -10.62
C ARG A 573 26.52 1.40 -9.78
N HIS A 574 25.65 2.33 -10.18
CA HIS A 574 25.47 3.62 -9.51
C HIS A 574 24.09 4.21 -9.83
N TRP A 575 23.80 5.41 -9.32
CA TRP A 575 22.48 6.04 -9.43
C TRP A 575 21.98 6.29 -10.86
N ARG A 576 22.82 6.27 -11.91
CA ARG A 576 22.37 6.36 -13.32
C ARG A 576 22.09 5.00 -13.94
N ASP A 577 22.78 3.97 -13.46
CA ASP A 577 22.62 2.58 -13.88
C ASP A 577 22.61 1.67 -12.63
N PRO A 578 21.45 1.55 -11.96
CA PRO A 578 21.31 0.74 -10.74
C PRO A 578 21.20 -0.77 -11.04
N GLY A 579 21.35 -1.18 -12.31
CA GLY A 579 21.18 -2.58 -12.73
C GLY A 579 19.80 -2.91 -13.28
N HIS A 580 18.94 -1.90 -13.45
CA HIS A 580 17.65 -2.00 -14.14
C HIS A 580 17.35 -0.70 -14.89
N PRO A 581 16.50 -0.75 -15.95
CA PRO A 581 16.09 0.45 -16.66
C PRO A 581 15.38 1.45 -15.75
N GLN A 582 15.77 2.72 -15.82
CA GLN A 582 15.13 3.81 -15.09
C GLN A 582 15.07 5.07 -15.95
N THR A 583 14.09 5.93 -15.65
CA THR A 583 13.88 7.24 -16.28
C THR A 583 14.01 8.35 -15.25
N ASP A 584 14.02 9.60 -15.71
CA ASP A 584 14.09 10.78 -14.84
C ASP A 584 12.94 10.91 -13.84
N SER A 585 11.85 10.15 -14.02
CA SER A 585 10.71 10.11 -13.10
C SER A 585 10.76 8.99 -12.06
N HIS A 586 11.74 8.08 -12.15
CA HIS A 586 11.96 7.03 -11.15
C HIS A 586 12.60 7.61 -9.87
N PRO A 587 12.41 6.96 -8.71
CA PRO A 587 13.14 7.29 -7.51
C PRO A 587 14.65 7.15 -7.77
N VAL A 588 15.44 8.13 -7.33
CA VAL A 588 16.88 8.00 -7.36
C VAL A 588 17.32 7.02 -6.27
N VAL A 589 18.06 6.00 -6.67
CA VAL A 589 18.56 4.92 -5.80
C VAL A 589 20.08 4.82 -5.92
N CYS A 590 20.70 3.83 -5.27
CA CYS A 590 22.15 3.67 -5.24
C CYS A 590 22.91 4.88 -4.65
N LEU A 591 22.27 5.56 -3.69
CA LEU A 591 22.86 6.67 -2.94
C LEU A 591 23.09 6.28 -1.49
N SER A 592 24.24 6.67 -0.95
CA SER A 592 24.50 6.55 0.47
C SER A 592 23.86 7.72 1.25
N TRP A 593 23.76 7.57 2.57
CA TRP A 593 23.27 8.66 3.41
C TRP A 593 24.15 9.92 3.26
N ASN A 594 25.45 9.74 3.03
CA ASN A 594 26.39 10.84 2.81
C ASN A 594 26.13 11.58 1.48
N ASP A 595 25.85 10.84 0.41
CA ASP A 595 25.47 11.43 -0.89
C ASP A 595 24.21 12.30 -0.75
N VAL A 596 23.24 11.81 0.03
CA VAL A 596 22.00 12.54 0.32
C VAL A 596 22.26 13.83 1.10
N GLN A 597 23.17 13.81 2.09
CA GLN A 597 23.54 15.04 2.81
C GLN A 597 24.20 16.07 1.89
N ALA A 598 25.05 15.65 0.95
CA ALA A 598 25.67 16.56 -0.02
C ALA A 598 24.62 17.23 -0.92
N TYR A 599 23.64 16.45 -1.38
CA TYR A 599 22.51 16.97 -2.16
C TYR A 599 21.68 17.98 -1.35
N LEU A 600 21.35 17.67 -0.09
CA LEU A 600 20.60 18.58 0.78
C LEU A 600 21.38 19.86 1.09
N GLN A 601 22.69 19.76 1.30
CA GLN A 601 23.56 20.93 1.47
C GLN A 601 23.51 21.84 0.24
N TRP A 602 23.55 21.26 -0.97
CA TRP A 602 23.42 22.02 -2.21
C TRP A 602 22.04 22.69 -2.35
N LEU A 603 20.95 21.98 -2.07
CA LEU A 603 19.60 22.56 -2.07
C LEU A 603 19.49 23.77 -1.13
N ASN A 604 20.16 23.71 0.02
CA ASN A 604 20.13 24.75 1.05
C ASN A 604 21.06 25.96 0.80
N THR A 605 21.83 25.98 -0.29
CA THR A 605 22.69 27.13 -0.63
C THR A 605 21.91 28.45 -0.77
N GLY A 606 20.62 28.39 -1.09
CA GLY A 606 19.70 29.54 -1.14
C GLY A 606 18.97 29.85 0.17
N GLY A 607 19.40 29.31 1.31
CA GLY A 607 18.74 29.50 2.61
C GLY A 607 17.49 28.64 2.82
N GLY A 608 17.30 27.61 1.97
CA GLY A 608 16.31 26.57 2.20
C GLY A 608 16.56 25.84 3.53
N ARG A 609 15.52 25.24 4.09
CA ARG A 609 15.60 24.37 5.29
C ARG A 609 15.26 22.93 4.94
N TYR A 610 15.75 22.47 3.80
CA TYR A 610 15.56 21.12 3.30
C TYR A 610 16.44 20.14 4.09
N ARG A 611 15.90 18.98 4.43
CA ARG A 611 16.56 17.96 5.23
C ARG A 611 15.93 16.60 4.96
N LEU A 612 16.51 15.54 5.48
CA LEU A 612 15.78 14.28 5.62
C LEU A 612 14.65 14.45 6.65
N PRO A 613 13.52 13.75 6.48
CA PRO A 613 12.56 13.61 7.56
C PRO A 613 13.23 12.95 8.76
N THR A 614 12.78 13.30 9.96
CA THR A 614 13.11 12.49 11.13
C THR A 614 12.38 11.17 11.03
N GLU A 615 12.87 10.17 11.74
CA GLU A 615 12.22 8.87 11.81
C GLU A 615 10.77 8.98 12.31
N ALA A 616 10.54 9.86 13.28
CA ALA A 616 9.22 10.13 13.84
C ALA A 616 8.29 10.87 12.87
N GLU A 617 8.82 11.82 12.12
CA GLU A 617 8.06 12.52 11.06
C GLU A 617 7.70 11.58 9.92
N TRP A 618 8.62 10.70 9.54
CA TRP A 618 8.38 9.72 8.48
C TRP A 618 7.24 8.76 8.86
N GLU A 619 7.25 8.21 10.08
CA GLU A 619 6.19 7.29 10.50
C GLU A 619 4.85 8.00 10.72
N TYR A 620 4.87 9.25 11.20
CA TYR A 620 3.67 10.09 11.25
C TYR A 620 3.04 10.25 9.87
N ALA A 621 3.88 10.58 8.88
CA ALA A 621 3.49 10.73 7.50
C ALA A 621 2.99 9.42 6.89
N ALA A 622 3.63 8.29 7.20
CA ALA A 622 3.23 6.97 6.69
C ALA A 622 1.87 6.55 7.25
N ARG A 623 1.66 6.72 8.57
CA ARG A 623 0.41 6.37 9.25
C ARG A 623 -0.76 7.24 8.80
N ALA A 624 -0.54 8.52 8.55
CA ALA A 624 -1.59 9.44 8.09
C ALA A 624 -2.90 9.33 8.91
N GLY A 625 -2.76 9.26 10.23
CA GLY A 625 -3.89 9.12 11.18
C GLY A 625 -4.35 7.70 11.47
N THR A 626 -3.80 6.67 10.81
CA THR A 626 -4.13 5.27 11.12
C THR A 626 -3.30 4.71 12.28
N THR A 627 -3.90 3.79 13.04
CA THR A 627 -3.24 3.03 14.11
C THR A 627 -2.88 1.62 13.69
N SER A 628 -3.21 1.25 12.45
CA SER A 628 -3.01 -0.08 11.91
C SER A 628 -1.56 -0.31 11.48
N PRO A 629 -1.15 -1.57 11.27
CA PRO A 629 0.22 -1.88 10.88
C PRO A 629 0.60 -1.33 9.50
N ARG A 630 -0.37 -1.09 8.60
CA ARG A 630 -0.15 -0.55 7.25
C ARG A 630 -1.07 0.65 6.98
N PRO A 631 -0.64 1.65 6.19
CA PRO A 631 -1.39 2.90 5.98
C PRO A 631 -2.82 2.70 5.44
N TRP A 632 -3.05 1.66 4.64
CA TRP A 632 -4.34 1.33 4.02
C TRP A 632 -5.11 0.21 4.73
N SER A 633 -4.56 -0.37 5.81
CA SER A 633 -5.23 -1.45 6.52
C SER A 633 -6.16 -0.89 7.61
N GLU A 634 -7.33 -1.48 7.78
CA GLU A 634 -8.03 -1.37 9.06
C GLU A 634 -7.33 -2.29 10.07
N ALA A 635 -7.24 -1.87 11.33
CA ALA A 635 -6.69 -2.71 12.39
C ALA A 635 -7.46 -4.05 12.40
N PRO A 636 -6.81 -5.22 12.28
CA PRO A 636 -7.55 -6.47 12.25
C PRO A 636 -8.28 -6.65 13.59
N GLY A 637 -9.60 -6.79 13.53
CA GLY A 637 -10.42 -7.15 14.69
C GLY A 637 -9.99 -8.49 15.29
N PHE A 638 -10.48 -8.82 16.49
CA PHE A 638 -10.14 -10.06 17.21
C PHE A 638 -10.18 -11.33 16.32
N PHE A 639 -11.19 -11.44 15.45
CA PHE A 639 -11.30 -12.56 14.50
C PHE A 639 -10.28 -12.54 13.35
N GLY A 640 -9.83 -11.36 12.90
CA GLY A 640 -8.76 -11.23 11.91
C GLY A 640 -7.39 -11.66 12.47
N ARG A 641 -7.12 -11.37 13.75
CA ARG A 641 -5.94 -11.86 14.47
C ARG A 641 -5.96 -13.38 14.69
N LEU A 642 -7.15 -13.95 14.97
CA LEU A 642 -7.31 -15.39 15.14
C LEU A 642 -7.10 -16.17 13.83
N TRP A 643 -7.52 -15.60 12.69
CA TRP A 643 -7.39 -16.25 11.38
C TRP A 643 -5.95 -16.19 10.84
N SER A 644 -5.21 -15.10 11.09
CA SER A 644 -3.78 -15.00 10.76
C SER A 644 -2.88 -15.91 11.62
N ALA A 645 -3.31 -16.25 12.85
CA ALA A 645 -2.59 -17.16 13.74
C ALA A 645 -2.86 -18.65 13.46
N ALA A 646 -3.92 -18.98 12.72
CA ALA A 646 -4.28 -20.34 12.34
C ALA A 646 -3.52 -20.76 11.06
N LYS A 647 -2.29 -21.25 11.23
CA LYS A 647 -1.54 -21.93 10.16
C LYS A 647 -2.35 -23.10 9.60
N ILE A 648 -2.82 -22.96 8.36
CA ILE A 648 -2.92 -24.08 7.42
C ILE A 648 -2.21 -23.61 6.17
N GLY A 649 -0.99 -24.12 5.98
CA GLY A 649 -0.41 -24.16 4.65
C GLY A 649 1.07 -23.86 4.50
N SER A 650 1.66 -24.53 3.52
CA SER A 650 3.05 -24.39 3.07
C SER A 650 3.35 -22.99 2.51
N ARG A 651 4.61 -22.73 2.12
CA ARG A 651 5.10 -21.46 1.54
C ARG A 651 4.28 -20.97 0.31
N ASP A 652 3.49 -21.85 -0.30
CA ASP A 652 2.60 -21.60 -1.44
C ASP A 652 1.10 -21.42 -1.05
N GLU A 653 0.79 -21.31 0.24
CA GLU A 653 -0.57 -21.10 0.79
C GLU A 653 -0.68 -19.77 1.57
N LYS A 654 0.18 -18.78 1.29
CA LYS A 654 0.01 -17.42 1.85
C LYS A 654 -1.36 -16.88 1.38
N PRO A 655 -2.21 -16.30 2.24
CA PRO A 655 -3.45 -15.68 1.79
C PRO A 655 -3.16 -14.54 0.82
N VAL A 656 -4.07 -14.33 -0.15
CA VAL A 656 -3.92 -13.27 -1.17
C VAL A 656 -3.71 -11.92 -0.46
N SER A 657 -2.57 -11.30 -0.73
CA SER A 657 -2.18 -10.04 -0.11
C SER A 657 -2.83 -8.88 -0.87
N ARG A 658 -3.40 -7.93 -0.12
CA ARG A 658 -3.83 -6.63 -0.68
C ARG A 658 -2.67 -5.65 -0.85
N GLY A 659 -1.45 -6.00 -0.44
CA GLY A 659 -0.27 -5.12 -0.46
C GLY A 659 0.04 -4.54 -1.85
N CYS A 660 0.04 -5.38 -2.89
CA CYS A 660 0.33 -4.99 -4.27
C CYS A 660 -0.66 -3.99 -4.88
N LYS A 661 -1.84 -3.76 -4.25
CA LYS A 661 -2.75 -2.69 -4.66
C LYS A 661 -2.24 -1.30 -4.26
N TYR A 662 -1.50 -1.22 -3.16
CA TYR A 662 -1.16 0.03 -2.50
C TYR A 662 0.33 0.33 -2.48
N ALA A 663 1.18 -0.62 -2.88
CA ALA A 663 2.62 -0.46 -2.89
C ALA A 663 3.29 -1.44 -3.86
N ASN A 664 4.40 -1.01 -4.47
CA ASN A 664 5.37 -1.86 -5.18
C ASN A 664 6.23 -2.61 -4.14
N VAL A 665 6.13 -3.93 -4.09
CA VAL A 665 6.71 -4.78 -3.03
C VAL A 665 7.23 -6.10 -3.58
N ALA A 666 7.96 -6.88 -2.78
CA ALA A 666 8.38 -8.20 -3.24
C ALA A 666 7.17 -9.11 -3.45
N ASP A 667 6.92 -9.49 -4.69
CA ASP A 667 5.69 -10.14 -5.11
C ASP A 667 5.96 -11.36 -6.02
N GLU A 668 4.92 -11.96 -6.60
CA GLU A 668 5.09 -13.11 -7.48
C GLU A 668 5.81 -12.78 -8.80
N THR A 669 5.74 -11.55 -9.31
CA THR A 669 6.52 -11.09 -10.46
C THR A 669 8.02 -11.10 -10.13
N LEU A 670 8.41 -10.56 -8.97
CA LEU A 670 9.78 -10.59 -8.50
C LEU A 670 10.30 -12.01 -8.24
N ARG A 671 9.45 -12.88 -7.68
CA ARG A 671 9.78 -14.30 -7.46
C ARG A 671 10.13 -14.99 -8.78
N GLN A 672 9.33 -14.76 -9.82
CA GLN A 672 9.51 -15.40 -11.12
C GLN A 672 10.75 -14.89 -11.85
N LEU A 673 11.01 -13.58 -11.80
CA LEU A 673 12.07 -12.96 -12.59
C LEU A 673 13.45 -13.04 -11.93
N LEU A 674 13.52 -13.00 -10.59
CA LEU A 674 14.79 -12.95 -9.85
C LEU A 674 14.97 -14.08 -8.84
N ALA A 675 14.12 -15.12 -8.88
CA ALA A 675 14.11 -16.22 -7.91
C ALA A 675 14.03 -15.73 -6.46
N TRP A 676 13.30 -14.63 -6.22
CA TRP A 676 13.26 -13.97 -4.92
C TRP A 676 12.63 -14.88 -3.86
N PRO A 677 13.25 -15.05 -2.67
CA PRO A 677 12.85 -16.09 -1.74
C PRO A 677 11.61 -15.75 -0.93
N ASP A 678 11.35 -14.48 -0.61
CA ASP A 678 10.23 -14.08 0.27
C ASP A 678 9.39 -12.99 -0.37
N THR A 679 8.21 -13.39 -0.86
CA THR A 679 7.30 -12.55 -1.62
C THR A 679 5.89 -12.58 -1.01
N LEU A 680 5.14 -11.51 -1.19
CA LEU A 680 3.71 -11.48 -0.89
C LEU A 680 2.98 -12.29 -1.97
N ASN A 681 1.91 -13.00 -1.59
CA ASN A 681 1.04 -13.66 -2.56
C ASN A 681 0.11 -12.64 -3.22
N CYS A 682 0.70 -11.80 -4.07
CA CYS A 682 0.05 -10.86 -4.96
C CYS A 682 0.98 -10.55 -6.13
N ASP A 683 0.51 -9.76 -7.08
CA ASP A 683 1.26 -9.36 -8.26
C ASP A 683 0.94 -7.89 -8.55
N ASP A 684 1.95 -7.03 -8.45
CA ASP A 684 1.92 -5.62 -8.82
C ASP A 684 2.40 -5.38 -10.26
N GLY A 685 2.99 -6.41 -10.90
CA GLY A 685 3.46 -6.39 -12.29
C GLY A 685 4.87 -5.81 -12.47
N TYR A 686 5.62 -5.55 -11.39
CA TYR A 686 6.91 -4.88 -11.44
C TYR A 686 8.01 -5.64 -10.68
N ALA A 687 9.15 -5.84 -11.33
CA ALA A 687 10.33 -6.47 -10.71
C ALA A 687 11.28 -5.47 -10.04
N HIS A 688 11.04 -4.18 -10.24
CA HIS A 688 11.93 -3.08 -9.85
C HIS A 688 11.11 -1.83 -9.51
N ALA A 689 11.79 -0.76 -9.11
CA ALA A 689 11.16 0.52 -8.85
C ALA A 689 10.39 1.04 -10.07
N VAL A 690 9.32 1.79 -9.82
CA VAL A 690 8.50 2.45 -10.83
C VAL A 690 8.49 3.97 -10.61
N PRO A 691 8.07 4.78 -11.61
CA PRO A 691 7.85 6.20 -11.40
C PRO A 691 6.86 6.45 -10.26
N GLY A 692 7.18 7.42 -9.40
CA GLY A 692 6.38 7.72 -8.20
C GLY A 692 4.92 8.07 -8.52
N GLY A 693 4.01 7.67 -7.62
CA GLY A 693 2.58 7.93 -7.74
C GLY A 693 1.79 6.92 -8.56
N TYR A 694 2.39 5.76 -8.84
CA TYR A 694 1.70 4.67 -9.53
C TYR A 694 0.65 3.98 -8.63
N PHE A 695 0.92 3.92 -7.33
CA PHE A 695 0.04 3.31 -6.32
C PHE A 695 -0.76 4.37 -5.56
N SER A 696 -1.81 3.96 -4.83
CA SER A 696 -2.68 4.90 -4.11
C SER A 696 -1.94 5.68 -3.02
N SER A 697 -2.29 6.96 -2.85
CA SER A 697 -1.81 7.75 -1.72
C SER A 697 -2.45 7.33 -0.39
N ASN A 698 -1.79 7.66 0.73
CA ASN A 698 -2.42 7.56 2.05
C ASN A 698 -3.33 8.77 2.35
N ASN A 699 -3.90 8.83 3.56
CA ASN A 699 -4.84 9.90 3.96
C ASN A 699 -4.24 11.32 3.96
N PHE A 700 -2.92 11.46 3.91
CA PHE A 700 -2.23 12.74 3.77
C PHE A 700 -1.92 13.09 2.31
N GLY A 701 -2.35 12.25 1.36
CA GLY A 701 -2.08 12.42 -0.06
C GLY A 701 -0.64 12.09 -0.46
N LEU A 702 0.13 11.41 0.41
CA LEU A 702 1.50 10.99 0.15
C LEU A 702 1.52 9.62 -0.52
N TYR A 703 2.44 9.44 -1.47
CA TYR A 703 2.58 8.24 -2.28
C TYR A 703 3.81 7.45 -1.85
N ASP A 704 3.82 6.16 -2.18
CA ASP A 704 4.98 5.27 -2.07
C ASP A 704 5.60 5.17 -0.65
N MET A 705 4.88 5.64 0.38
CA MET A 705 5.33 5.66 1.77
C MET A 705 5.68 4.28 2.33
N VAL A 706 5.24 3.18 1.72
CA VAL A 706 5.57 1.83 2.19
C VAL A 706 5.77 0.87 1.02
N GLY A 707 6.74 1.16 0.15
CA GLY A 707 7.12 0.35 -1.00
C GLY A 707 7.97 1.16 -1.98
N ASN A 708 8.12 0.66 -3.20
CA ASN A 708 8.90 1.28 -4.28
C ASN A 708 10.39 1.44 -3.92
N ALA A 709 10.79 2.48 -3.20
CA ALA A 709 12.14 2.61 -2.65
C ALA A 709 12.11 2.82 -1.13
N ALA A 710 12.96 2.06 -0.42
CA ALA A 710 13.19 2.31 0.99
C ALA A 710 13.84 3.69 1.16
N GLU A 711 13.63 4.34 2.30
CA GLU A 711 14.01 5.74 2.48
C GLU A 711 14.99 5.93 3.62
N TRP A 712 16.08 6.64 3.34
CA TRP A 712 16.93 7.21 4.39
C TRP A 712 16.18 8.24 5.24
N VAL A 713 16.37 8.18 6.55
CA VAL A 713 15.93 9.25 7.48
C VAL A 713 17.12 9.85 8.23
N GLN A 714 16.89 10.95 8.94
CA GLN A 714 17.95 11.71 9.61
C GLN A 714 18.62 10.94 10.78
N ASP A 715 17.86 10.06 11.43
CA ASP A 715 18.18 9.46 12.72
C ASP A 715 19.34 8.45 12.70
N CYS A 716 20.11 8.43 13.79
CA CYS A 716 21.08 7.38 14.07
C CYS A 716 20.38 6.12 14.57
N TRP A 717 20.99 4.95 14.31
CA TRP A 717 20.41 3.69 14.75
C TRP A 717 20.41 3.56 16.28
N ASN A 718 19.28 3.09 16.81
CA ASN A 718 19.12 2.64 18.18
C ASN A 718 18.35 1.33 18.17
N ALA A 719 18.67 0.42 19.09
CA ALA A 719 18.07 -0.91 19.13
C ALA A 719 16.58 -0.92 19.52
N SER A 720 16.05 0.20 20.02
CA SER A 720 14.66 0.38 20.41
C SER A 720 14.30 1.87 20.53
N HIS A 721 13.01 2.17 20.67
CA HIS A 721 12.50 3.51 20.99
C HIS A 721 12.68 3.91 22.46
N GLN A 722 13.31 3.07 23.29
CA GLN A 722 13.59 3.42 24.69
C GLN A 722 14.44 4.70 24.75
N GLY A 723 13.96 5.68 25.51
CA GLY A 723 14.63 6.98 25.69
C GLY A 723 14.53 7.93 24.49
N ALA A 724 13.71 7.63 23.47
CA ALA A 724 13.46 8.56 22.38
C ALA A 724 12.61 9.75 22.84
N ALA A 725 12.95 10.96 22.37
CA ALA A 725 12.22 12.19 22.71
C ALA A 725 10.81 12.21 22.11
N ALA A 726 9.86 12.82 22.81
CA ALA A 726 8.44 12.83 22.45
C ALA A 726 8.01 13.94 21.48
N ASP A 727 8.95 14.65 20.85
CA ASP A 727 8.70 15.86 20.04
C ASP A 727 9.21 15.75 18.60
N ALA A 728 9.28 14.53 18.08
CA ALA A 728 9.66 14.19 16.71
C ALA A 728 11.03 14.70 16.23
N ARG A 729 11.89 15.23 17.12
CA ARG A 729 13.26 15.59 16.76
C ARG A 729 14.06 14.35 16.36
N ALA A 730 14.99 14.51 15.41
CA ALA A 730 15.87 13.42 15.00
C ALA A 730 16.71 12.95 16.19
N ARG A 731 16.80 11.63 16.36
CA ARG A 731 17.64 10.98 17.35
C ARG A 731 19.07 10.90 16.83
N LEU A 732 19.89 11.87 17.21
CA LEU A 732 21.28 11.98 16.78
C LEU A 732 22.29 11.31 17.76
N GLY A 733 21.80 10.66 18.81
CA GLY A 733 22.61 9.83 19.71
C GLY A 733 22.40 8.33 19.46
N GLY A 734 23.34 7.50 19.92
CA GLY A 734 23.34 6.05 19.67
C GLY A 734 24.44 5.65 18.69
N ASP A 735 24.17 4.66 17.85
CA ASP A 735 25.12 4.20 16.83
C ASP A 735 24.90 4.95 15.52
N CYS A 736 25.64 6.04 15.32
CA CYS A 736 25.58 6.84 14.10
C CYS A 736 26.44 6.29 12.95
N THR A 737 27.17 5.20 13.16
CA THR A 737 27.80 4.47 12.04
C THR A 737 26.73 3.82 11.16
N ARG A 738 25.55 3.58 11.73
CA ARG A 738 24.35 3.14 11.05
C ARG A 738 23.25 4.21 11.12
N ARG A 739 22.45 4.27 10.07
CA ARG A 739 21.30 5.15 9.92
C ARG A 739 20.05 4.32 9.81
N VAL A 740 18.94 4.93 10.19
CA VAL A 740 17.64 4.28 10.08
C VAL A 740 17.14 4.36 8.63
N VAL A 741 16.56 3.26 8.16
CA VAL A 741 15.85 3.16 6.89
C VAL A 741 14.39 2.80 7.17
N ARG A 742 13.47 3.42 6.43
CA ARG A 742 12.00 3.24 6.54
C ARG A 742 11.36 2.89 5.19
N GLY A 743 10.06 2.59 5.17
CA GLY A 743 9.26 2.39 3.94
C GLY A 743 9.26 0.98 3.37
N GLY A 744 10.42 0.33 3.31
CA GLY A 744 10.54 -0.84 2.46
C GLY A 744 10.52 -0.45 0.98
N SER A 745 10.60 -1.43 0.09
CA SER A 745 10.93 -1.26 -1.31
C SER A 745 10.24 -2.31 -2.20
N TRP A 746 10.44 -2.22 -3.51
CA TRP A 746 10.06 -3.27 -4.48
C TRP A 746 10.63 -4.67 -4.15
N ALA A 747 11.68 -4.75 -3.33
CA ALA A 747 12.29 -6.02 -2.89
C ALA A 747 11.88 -6.44 -1.46
N SER A 748 10.96 -5.69 -0.82
CA SER A 748 10.63 -5.85 0.59
C SER A 748 9.48 -6.82 0.84
N LYS A 749 9.66 -7.67 1.85
CA LYS A 749 8.65 -8.59 2.37
C LYS A 749 7.58 -7.89 3.21
N ALA A 750 6.50 -8.61 3.51
CA ALA A 750 5.33 -8.12 4.26
C ALA A 750 5.66 -7.42 5.59
N SER A 751 6.66 -7.91 6.34
CA SER A 751 7.01 -7.34 7.64
C SER A 751 7.81 -6.03 7.56
N ALA A 752 8.40 -5.73 6.41
CA ALA A 752 9.17 -4.52 6.15
C ALA A 752 8.31 -3.34 5.64
N ILE A 753 7.07 -3.61 5.20
CA ILE A 753 6.13 -2.59 4.69
C ILE A 753 5.11 -2.14 5.75
N ARG A 754 5.39 -2.41 7.04
CA ARG A 754 4.59 -1.87 8.14
C ARG A 754 5.00 -0.42 8.40
N SER A 755 4.06 0.43 8.80
CA SER A 755 4.34 1.83 9.14
C SER A 755 5.42 1.96 10.24
N ALA A 756 5.45 1.01 11.19
CA ALA A 756 6.44 0.96 12.27
C ALA A 756 7.75 0.27 11.89
N ALA A 757 7.84 -0.38 10.71
CA ALA A 757 9.02 -1.15 10.34
C ALA A 757 10.24 -0.23 10.20
N ARG A 758 11.38 -0.73 10.67
CA ARG A 758 12.66 -0.02 10.64
C ARG A 758 13.79 -0.97 10.32
N ALA A 759 14.80 -0.48 9.61
CA ALA A 759 16.04 -1.19 9.40
C ALA A 759 17.25 -0.33 9.76
N ALA A 760 18.35 -1.00 10.10
CA ALA A 760 19.64 -0.37 10.34
C ALA A 760 20.55 -0.62 9.14
N GLN A 761 21.08 0.42 8.52
CA GLN A 761 22.08 0.28 7.46
C GLN A 761 23.28 1.18 7.74
N PRO A 762 24.52 0.74 7.42
CA PRO A 762 25.69 1.63 7.47
C PRO A 762 25.45 2.92 6.68
N HIS A 763 25.94 4.06 7.13
CA HIS A 763 25.73 5.33 6.42
C HIS A 763 26.27 5.33 4.97
N ALA A 764 27.26 4.48 4.68
CA ALA A 764 27.87 4.31 3.35
C ALA A 764 27.18 3.22 2.50
N TYR A 765 26.18 2.52 3.06
CA TYR A 765 25.39 1.53 2.33
C TYR A 765 24.60 2.22 1.22
N ARG A 766 24.40 1.53 0.11
CA ARG A 766 23.64 2.02 -1.03
C ARG A 766 23.18 0.86 -1.86
N ALA A 767 21.90 0.87 -2.22
CA ALA A 767 21.26 -0.25 -2.89
C ALA A 767 20.31 0.23 -3.99
N ALA A 768 20.03 -0.63 -4.95
CA ALA A 768 19.14 -0.39 -6.07
C ALA A 768 17.66 -0.26 -5.65
N ASP A 769 17.36 -0.42 -4.37
CA ASP A 769 16.02 -0.28 -3.78
C ASP A 769 15.99 0.75 -2.63
N LEU A 770 17.04 1.54 -2.47
CA LEU A 770 17.20 2.51 -1.38
C LEU A 770 17.41 3.92 -1.93
N GLY A 771 16.42 4.78 -1.68
CA GLY A 771 16.40 6.20 -2.01
C GLY A 771 16.15 7.06 -0.79
N PHE A 772 15.47 8.20 -0.98
CA PHE A 772 15.14 9.13 0.10
C PHE A 772 14.06 10.13 -0.31
N ARG A 773 13.47 10.78 0.71
CA ARG A 773 12.53 11.89 0.55
C ARG A 773 12.99 13.12 1.31
N ILE A 774 12.50 14.28 0.88
CA ILE A 774 12.87 15.58 1.45
C ILE A 774 11.77 16.07 2.37
N ALA A 775 12.16 16.45 3.57
CA ALA A 775 11.37 17.27 4.46
C ALA A 775 11.89 18.72 4.44
N ARG A 776 11.01 19.68 4.73
CA ARG A 776 11.38 21.07 4.95
C ARG A 776 10.71 21.60 6.19
N THR A 777 11.50 22.25 7.04
CA THR A 777 10.97 22.98 8.18
C THR A 777 10.48 24.36 7.70
N PRO A 778 9.21 24.72 7.91
CA PRO A 778 8.70 26.05 7.58
C PRO A 778 9.53 27.16 8.23
N ALA A 779 9.52 28.35 7.63
CA ALA A 779 10.04 29.53 8.33
C ALA A 779 9.17 29.80 9.57
N PRO A 780 9.78 30.20 10.70
CA PRO A 780 9.05 30.52 11.93
C PRO A 780 8.08 31.69 11.76
#